data_AF-A0A2W0AY55-F1
#
_entry.id   AF-A0A2W0AY55-F1
#
_cell.length_a   1.000
_cell.length_b   1.000
_cell.length_c   1.000
_cell.angle_alpha   90.00
_cell.angle_beta   90.00
_cell.angle_gamma   90.00
#
_symmetry.space_group_name_H-M   'P 1'
#
loop_
_entity.id
_entity.type
_entity.pdbx_description
1 polymer ?
#
loop_
_entity_poly.entity_id
_entity_poly.type
_entity_poly.pdbx_seq_one_letter_code
_entity_poly.pdbx_strand_id
1 'polypeptide(L)'
;MTTESSAQIAPDLARTQLTTRSLSPQNSWKLFLASFLALYFELVIIRYLSTEVRAFAYLKNLPLIASFFGIGLGMILGAPHKPLRSAFPAVGLVLFVVTAFAGVFHLRHIPLPRADYYVWGSFPDVSKVVIPLRFLSEILSILALVVVFFLVLGGIVGEYLAQLEPLRGYGINLLGSLAGVGVFTGLAYLSLPPLAWTFLGFLCLVPFFRQSRLALALFMLTVAATSRIEPTTFWSPYYRIDLHPYPQPAGWSTTPAYELEVNHDFHQHILNLSPDFLSRYADFEPNHSAQTNYQIPYHVMPHPRQVLVVGAGTGNDVAGALRHGAEHVDAVEIDPVILKLGKRFHPEHPYASPRVTIYNDDARAFFKKTHNTYDLIVFGFLDSHTLLSSLSSLRLDNFVYTRESFQEAARLLRPEGAIVVSFSSGRSFVNQRMYATLKRAFGESPQVFEAGYVQGLSFVVRKIHPAPPVEGLTEISSQIANKNSGNLIATDQWPFLYLANRRIPMSILWIVVLFLMGAFYLVRKTVTLPRLASRESLHLFFLGAGFLLLETKGVMELSLLFGSTWTVNAVVIASFLGMGLLANALVKFHPFPRSIAYAVLFLLLLFSVLLPYSLLGGLSGPLKVLAAAVIVGLPVFFSGMIFSRSFRDVTSPAQGLGVNLLGAVVGGTLENGVMIGGTLSLGILAVLVYAFSAVFVPRTKALGL
;
A
#
# COMPACT_ATOMS: atom_id res chain seq x y z
N MET A 1 62.47 6.53 -49.59
CA MET A 1 61.72 7.73 -49.19
C MET A 1 60.52 7.82 -50.14
N THR A 2 59.48 7.04 -49.85
CA THR A 2 58.18 7.46 -49.24
C THR A 2 57.33 8.23 -50.26
N THR A 3 56.38 7.59 -50.97
CA THR A 3 54.94 7.40 -50.61
C THR A 3 54.27 8.74 -50.25
N GLU A 4 53.13 9.17 -50.78
CA GLU A 4 51.88 8.41 -50.95
C GLU A 4 50.84 9.27 -51.72
N SER A 5 50.02 8.60 -52.53
CA SER A 5 48.78 9.08 -53.14
C SER A 5 47.62 8.72 -52.20
N SER A 6 46.74 9.67 -51.87
CA SER A 6 45.42 9.40 -51.27
C SER A 6 44.47 10.55 -51.63
N ALA A 7 43.53 10.33 -52.55
CA ALA A 7 42.18 9.80 -52.30
C ALA A 7 41.18 10.88 -51.87
N GLN A 8 40.54 11.51 -52.87
CA GLN A 8 39.20 12.07 -52.74
C GLN A 8 38.23 10.95 -52.38
N ILE A 9 37.67 10.96 -51.16
CA ILE A 9 36.56 10.08 -50.77
C ILE A 9 35.43 10.93 -50.16
N ALA A 10 34.36 11.02 -50.96
CA ALA A 10 32.93 11.13 -50.66
C ALA A 10 32.44 11.65 -49.27
N PRO A 11 31.61 12.72 -49.22
CA PRO A 11 30.87 13.13 -48.03
C PRO A 11 29.56 12.34 -47.79
N ASP A 12 29.42 11.11 -48.32
CA ASP A 12 28.11 10.43 -48.42
C ASP A 12 27.91 9.23 -47.46
N LEU A 13 28.80 9.03 -46.48
CA LEU A 13 28.69 7.94 -45.48
C LEU A 13 28.13 8.39 -44.12
N ALA A 14 28.02 9.70 -43.85
CA ALA A 14 27.50 10.21 -42.59
C ALA A 14 25.96 10.38 -42.58
N ARG A 15 25.31 10.38 -43.75
CA ARG A 15 23.84 10.52 -43.86
C ARG A 15 23.10 9.18 -43.94
N THR A 16 23.79 8.08 -44.20
CA THR A 16 23.20 6.75 -44.40
C THR A 16 23.06 5.92 -43.13
N GLN A 17 23.60 6.37 -41.98
CA GLN A 17 23.40 5.70 -40.68
C GLN A 17 22.14 6.17 -39.93
N LEU A 18 21.43 7.18 -40.42
CA LEU A 18 20.16 7.65 -39.83
C LEU A 18 18.92 6.97 -40.44
N THR A 19 19.10 6.14 -41.46
CA THR A 19 18.04 5.38 -42.09
C THR A 19 18.05 3.93 -41.60
N THR A 20 16.96 3.55 -40.94
CA THR A 20 16.58 2.20 -40.44
C THR A 20 17.11 1.79 -39.06
N ARG A 21 16.63 2.44 -37.99
CA ARG A 21 16.37 1.70 -36.73
C ARG A 21 15.34 0.62 -37.06
N SER A 22 15.82 -0.54 -37.48
CA SER A 22 14.98 -1.63 -37.98
C SER A 22 14.04 -2.09 -36.86
N LEU A 23 12.77 -2.12 -37.24
CA LEU A 23 11.63 -2.55 -36.44
C LEU A 23 11.70 -4.05 -36.18
N SER A 24 12.59 -4.52 -35.30
CA SER A 24 12.59 -5.93 -34.94
C SER A 24 11.40 -6.18 -33.99
N PRO A 25 10.38 -6.97 -34.38
CA PRO A 25 9.26 -7.31 -33.49
C PRO A 25 9.78 -8.01 -32.22
N GLN A 26 10.91 -8.71 -32.36
CA GLN A 26 11.61 -9.38 -31.27
C GLN A 26 12.10 -8.42 -30.18
N ASN A 27 12.64 -7.25 -30.53
CA ASN A 27 13.08 -6.25 -29.55
C ASN A 27 11.90 -5.58 -28.85
N SER A 28 10.81 -5.35 -29.59
CA SER A 28 9.56 -4.83 -29.01
C SER A 28 8.97 -5.82 -27.99
N TRP A 29 8.95 -7.12 -28.32
CA TRP A 29 8.51 -8.17 -27.40
C TRP A 29 9.41 -8.26 -26.16
N LYS A 30 10.73 -8.22 -26.32
CA LYS A 30 11.66 -8.28 -25.19
C LYS A 30 11.54 -7.07 -24.27
N LEU A 31 11.33 -5.86 -24.83
CA LEU A 31 11.04 -4.68 -24.02
C LEU A 31 9.74 -4.86 -23.24
N PHE A 32 8.66 -5.27 -23.92
CA PHE A 32 7.37 -5.55 -23.27
C PHE A 32 7.53 -6.51 -22.10
N LEU A 33 8.21 -7.64 -22.31
CA LEU A 33 8.42 -8.66 -21.30
C LEU A 33 9.33 -8.18 -20.16
N ALA A 34 10.38 -7.39 -20.45
CA ALA A 34 11.25 -6.81 -19.42
C ALA A 34 10.50 -5.78 -18.55
N SER A 35 9.68 -4.93 -19.16
CA SER A 35 8.85 -3.95 -18.44
C SER A 35 7.73 -4.62 -17.64
N PHE A 36 7.14 -5.71 -18.17
CA PHE A 36 6.25 -6.60 -17.43
C PHE A 36 6.94 -7.14 -16.18
N LEU A 37 8.12 -7.74 -16.34
CA LEU A 37 8.88 -8.33 -15.24
C LEU A 37 9.30 -7.31 -14.19
N ALA A 38 9.70 -6.10 -14.60
CA ALA A 38 10.08 -5.04 -13.67
C ALA A 38 8.91 -4.70 -12.74
N LEU A 39 7.74 -4.34 -13.28
CA LEU A 39 6.61 -3.96 -12.42
C LEU A 39 5.95 -5.16 -11.73
N TYR A 40 5.95 -6.34 -12.37
CA TYR A 40 5.47 -7.58 -11.75
C TYR A 40 6.28 -7.94 -10.50
N PHE A 41 7.62 -7.99 -10.61
CA PHE A 41 8.46 -8.34 -9.47
C PHE A 41 8.46 -7.24 -8.41
N GLU A 42 8.26 -5.98 -8.78
CA GLU A 42 8.12 -4.88 -7.83
C GLU A 42 6.94 -5.15 -6.88
N LEU A 43 5.77 -5.47 -7.43
CA LEU A 43 4.58 -5.81 -6.65
C LEU A 43 4.76 -7.10 -5.85
N VAL A 44 5.39 -8.13 -6.43
CA VAL A 44 5.69 -9.40 -5.74
C VAL A 44 6.60 -9.16 -4.53
N ILE A 45 7.68 -8.41 -4.70
CA ILE A 45 8.67 -8.15 -3.66
C ILE A 45 8.07 -7.27 -2.55
N ILE A 46 7.35 -6.20 -2.91
CA ILE A 46 6.66 -5.34 -1.93
C ILE A 46 5.70 -6.18 -1.08
N ARG A 47 4.86 -7.00 -1.72
CA ARG A 47 3.89 -7.84 -1.00
C ARG A 47 4.61 -8.87 -0.13
N TYR A 48 5.53 -9.64 -0.70
CA TYR A 48 6.14 -10.77 0.00
C TYR A 48 7.03 -10.34 1.16
N LEU A 49 7.85 -9.29 0.98
CA LEU A 49 8.62 -8.71 2.08
C LEU A 49 7.71 -8.20 3.20
N SER A 50 6.62 -7.51 2.88
CA SER A 50 5.71 -6.98 3.91
C SER A 50 4.96 -8.07 4.69
N THR A 51 4.84 -9.27 4.13
CA THR A 51 4.26 -10.44 4.78
C THR A 51 5.27 -11.15 5.67
N GLU A 52 6.48 -11.44 5.16
CA GLU A 52 7.46 -12.26 5.89
C GLU A 52 8.38 -11.47 6.84
N VAL A 53 8.62 -10.18 6.55
CA VAL A 53 9.49 -9.29 7.32
C VAL A 53 8.66 -8.09 7.78
N ARG A 54 8.18 -8.14 9.02
CA ARG A 54 7.20 -7.20 9.58
C ARG A 54 7.65 -5.75 9.56
N ALA A 55 8.96 -5.49 9.58
CA ALA A 55 9.47 -4.12 9.43
C ALA A 55 9.03 -3.47 8.10
N PHE A 56 8.98 -4.24 7.00
CA PHE A 56 8.50 -3.74 5.70
C PHE A 56 6.98 -3.60 5.64
N ALA A 57 6.24 -4.15 6.60
CA ALA A 57 4.85 -3.80 6.79
C ALA A 57 4.67 -2.34 7.22
N TYR A 58 5.63 -1.74 7.96
CA TYR A 58 5.61 -0.31 8.34
C TYR A 58 6.35 0.59 7.36
N LEU A 59 7.32 0.03 6.63
CA LEU A 59 8.23 0.74 5.73
C LEU A 59 7.94 0.46 4.24
N LYS A 60 6.68 0.28 3.86
CA LYS A 60 6.28 -0.15 2.50
C LYS A 60 6.78 0.75 1.37
N ASN A 61 6.94 2.06 1.64
CA ASN A 61 7.53 2.98 0.66
C ASN A 61 8.98 2.61 0.30
N LEU A 62 9.74 2.00 1.20
CA LEU A 62 11.17 1.78 0.98
C LEU A 62 11.48 0.72 -0.08
N PRO A 63 10.83 -0.47 -0.11
CA PRO A 63 10.99 -1.40 -1.22
C PRO A 63 10.56 -0.81 -2.57
N LEU A 64 9.50 0.00 -2.61
CA LEU A 64 9.09 0.74 -3.81
C LEU A 64 10.19 1.70 -4.29
N ILE A 65 10.67 2.57 -3.40
CA ILE A 65 11.76 3.52 -3.67
C ILE A 65 13.04 2.78 -4.10
N ALA A 66 13.39 1.67 -3.45
CA ALA A 66 14.55 0.84 -3.80
C ALA A 66 14.40 0.20 -5.19
N SER A 67 13.19 -0.24 -5.54
CA SER A 67 12.88 -0.79 -6.86
C SER A 67 13.01 0.28 -7.94
N PHE A 68 12.42 1.47 -7.75
CA PHE A 68 12.56 2.60 -8.67
C PHE A 68 14.01 3.07 -8.82
N PHE A 69 14.77 3.10 -7.73
CA PHE A 69 16.19 3.42 -7.76
C PHE A 69 16.97 2.40 -8.59
N GLY A 70 16.76 1.10 -8.33
CA GLY A 70 17.39 0.02 -9.08
C GLY A 70 17.03 0.09 -10.56
N ILE A 71 15.74 0.16 -10.90
CA ILE A 71 15.26 0.23 -12.29
C ILE A 71 15.86 1.47 -12.98
N GLY A 72 15.76 2.65 -12.36
CA GLY A 72 16.22 3.91 -12.92
C GLY A 72 17.74 3.92 -13.17
N LEU A 73 18.52 3.48 -12.20
CA LEU A 73 19.97 3.36 -12.36
C LEU A 73 20.34 2.32 -13.43
N GLY A 74 19.65 1.18 -13.46
CA GLY A 74 19.81 0.16 -14.48
C GLY A 74 19.57 0.71 -15.90
N MET A 75 18.47 1.45 -16.10
CA MET A 75 18.15 2.07 -17.39
C MET A 75 19.21 3.08 -17.84
N ILE A 76 19.79 3.86 -16.91
CA ILE A 76 20.88 4.81 -17.23
C ILE A 76 22.14 4.08 -17.69
N LEU A 77 22.45 2.93 -17.09
CA LEU A 77 23.58 2.10 -17.52
C LEU A 77 23.34 1.45 -18.89
N GLY A 78 22.07 1.29 -19.30
CA GLY A 78 21.66 0.83 -20.62
C GLY A 78 21.90 -0.65 -20.89
N ALA A 79 22.84 -1.32 -20.22
CA ALA A 79 22.96 -2.77 -20.22
C ALA A 79 23.67 -3.22 -18.94
N PRO A 80 23.17 -4.26 -18.23
CA PRO A 80 23.85 -4.76 -17.06
C PRO A 80 25.19 -5.40 -17.46
N HIS A 81 26.28 -4.97 -16.82
CA HIS A 81 27.59 -5.57 -17.06
C HIS A 81 27.55 -7.08 -16.85
N LYS A 82 28.30 -7.84 -17.68
CA LYS A 82 28.33 -9.32 -17.64
C LYS A 82 28.40 -9.93 -16.23
N PRO A 83 29.30 -9.51 -15.31
CA PRO A 83 29.35 -10.11 -13.97
C PRO A 83 28.05 -9.88 -13.18
N LEU A 84 27.46 -8.70 -13.29
CA LEU A 84 26.22 -8.35 -12.58
C LEU A 84 25.03 -9.13 -13.13
N ARG A 85 24.95 -9.28 -14.46
CA ARG A 85 23.93 -10.12 -15.12
C ARG A 85 24.10 -11.59 -14.73
N SER A 86 25.32 -12.10 -14.63
CA SER A 86 25.59 -13.48 -14.19
C SER A 86 25.28 -13.70 -12.70
N ALA A 87 25.44 -12.68 -11.86
CA ALA A 87 25.12 -12.74 -10.43
C ALA A 87 23.61 -12.65 -10.14
N PHE A 88 22.81 -12.12 -11.07
CA PHE A 88 21.37 -11.89 -10.90
C PHE A 88 20.58 -13.09 -10.36
N PRO A 89 20.72 -14.32 -10.89
CA PRO A 89 19.98 -15.47 -10.37
C PRO A 89 20.36 -15.81 -8.92
N ALA A 90 21.61 -15.60 -8.53
CA ALA A 90 22.07 -15.82 -7.16
C ALA A 90 21.53 -14.72 -6.22
N VAL A 91 21.53 -13.46 -6.65
CA VAL A 91 20.91 -12.35 -5.89
C VAL A 91 19.42 -12.59 -5.70
N GLY A 92 18.72 -13.01 -6.77
CA GLY A 92 17.32 -13.40 -6.70
C GLY A 92 17.09 -14.53 -5.70
N LEU A 93 17.88 -15.60 -5.78
CA LEU A 93 17.82 -16.70 -4.82
C LEU A 93 18.00 -16.21 -3.37
N VAL A 94 19.05 -15.42 -3.10
CA VAL A 94 19.31 -14.89 -1.75
C VAL A 94 18.15 -14.04 -1.27
N LEU A 95 17.64 -13.11 -2.08
CA LEU A 95 16.52 -12.24 -1.71
C LEU A 95 15.28 -13.05 -1.33
N PHE A 96 14.88 -14.00 -2.18
CA PHE A 96 13.68 -14.82 -1.95
C PHE A 96 13.87 -15.86 -0.83
N VAL A 97 15.07 -16.40 -0.63
CA VAL A 97 15.38 -17.30 0.50
C VAL A 97 15.39 -16.54 1.82
N VAL A 98 16.05 -15.39 1.89
CA VAL A 98 16.05 -14.54 3.09
C VAL A 98 14.63 -14.13 3.46
N THR A 99 13.78 -13.84 2.46
CA THR A 99 12.36 -13.53 2.67
C THR A 99 11.58 -14.76 3.13
N ALA A 100 11.62 -15.88 2.39
CA ALA A 100 10.86 -17.10 2.70
C ALA A 100 11.26 -17.75 4.03
N PHE A 101 12.48 -17.51 4.50
CA PHE A 101 13.03 -18.06 5.74
C PHE A 101 13.30 -16.96 6.77
N ALA A 102 12.60 -15.81 6.68
CA ALA A 102 12.79 -14.67 7.59
C ALA A 102 12.68 -15.05 9.08
N GLY A 103 11.82 -16.01 9.43
CA GLY A 103 11.73 -16.54 10.78
C GLY A 103 13.00 -17.25 11.26
N VAL A 104 13.66 -18.02 10.40
CA VAL A 104 14.91 -18.74 10.71
C VAL A 104 16.06 -17.76 10.89
N PHE A 105 16.09 -16.68 10.10
CA PHE A 105 17.10 -15.64 10.20
C PHE A 105 16.80 -14.58 11.27
N HIS A 106 15.74 -14.74 12.06
CA HIS A 106 15.27 -13.75 13.05
C HIS A 106 15.02 -12.35 12.46
N LEU A 107 14.59 -12.30 11.19
CA LEU A 107 14.24 -11.09 10.44
C LEU A 107 12.73 -10.82 10.45
N ARG A 108 11.90 -11.76 10.92
CA ARG A 108 10.44 -11.60 10.92
C ARG A 108 10.00 -10.42 11.78
N HIS A 109 10.43 -10.40 13.05
CA HIS A 109 10.07 -9.36 14.03
C HIS A 109 11.31 -8.54 14.42
N ILE A 110 11.77 -7.66 13.52
CA ILE A 110 12.90 -6.77 13.80
C ILE A 110 12.44 -5.68 14.81
N PRO A 111 13.08 -5.55 15.98
CA PRO A 111 12.70 -4.56 16.97
C PRO A 111 12.94 -3.14 16.48
N LEU A 112 11.97 -2.26 16.70
CA LEU A 112 12.04 -0.86 16.28
C LEU A 112 12.79 -0.01 17.32
N PRO A 113 13.75 0.85 16.92
CA PRO A 113 14.64 1.53 17.87
C PRO A 113 13.99 2.62 18.73
N ARG A 114 12.92 3.25 18.21
CA ARG A 114 12.12 4.30 18.87
C ARG A 114 10.70 4.26 18.30
N ALA A 115 9.71 4.00 19.16
CA ALA A 115 8.31 3.97 18.77
C ALA A 115 7.70 5.38 18.86
N ASP A 116 7.98 6.23 17.87
CA ASP A 116 7.18 7.47 17.64
C ASP A 116 5.74 7.13 17.14
N TYR A 117 5.48 5.84 16.91
CA TYR A 117 4.20 5.24 16.54
C TYR A 117 3.95 3.94 17.31
N TYR A 118 2.69 3.63 17.60
CA TYR A 118 2.32 2.40 18.30
C TYR A 118 2.44 1.19 17.34
N VAL A 119 3.08 0.12 17.81
CA VAL A 119 3.27 -1.14 17.08
C VAL A 119 2.66 -2.24 17.92
N TRP A 120 1.63 -2.87 17.39
CA TRP A 120 0.94 -3.98 18.03
C TRP A 120 1.92 -5.16 18.21
N GLY A 121 2.00 -5.72 19.43
CA GLY A 121 2.93 -6.81 19.76
C GLY A 121 4.40 -6.43 20.00
N SER A 122 4.76 -5.14 20.08
CA SER A 122 6.15 -4.72 20.36
C SER A 122 6.55 -4.99 21.82
N PHE A 123 7.70 -5.63 22.02
CA PHE A 123 8.28 -5.83 23.36
C PHE A 123 8.82 -4.52 23.97
N PRO A 124 8.76 -4.35 25.31
CA PRO A 124 9.35 -3.21 25.98
C PRO A 124 10.89 -3.32 26.02
N ASP A 125 11.53 -2.23 25.59
CA ASP A 125 12.85 -1.71 26.01
C ASP A 125 14.00 -2.71 26.21
N VAL A 126 14.90 -2.81 25.23
CA VAL A 126 16.21 -3.47 25.40
C VAL A 126 17.33 -2.69 24.67
N SER A 127 18.33 -2.20 25.40
CA SER A 127 19.59 -1.57 24.93
C SER A 127 19.50 -0.44 23.85
N LYS A 128 19.88 0.78 24.24
CA LYS A 128 19.73 2.03 23.43
C LYS A 128 20.56 2.12 22.14
N VAL A 129 21.47 1.19 21.83
CA VAL A 129 22.43 1.31 20.70
C VAL A 129 22.46 0.08 19.78
N VAL A 130 22.41 -1.14 20.33
CA VAL A 130 22.52 -2.38 19.52
C VAL A 130 21.30 -2.57 18.61
N ILE A 131 20.11 -2.26 19.10
CA ILE A 131 18.86 -2.35 18.34
C ILE A 131 18.87 -1.45 17.09
N PRO A 132 19.17 -0.13 17.19
CA PRO A 132 19.24 0.73 16.00
C PRO A 132 20.22 0.25 14.94
N LEU A 133 21.43 -0.18 15.33
CA LEU A 133 22.44 -0.63 14.37
C LEU A 133 22.02 -1.92 13.67
N ARG A 134 21.47 -2.88 14.41
CA ARG A 134 20.95 -4.13 13.86
C ARG A 134 19.77 -3.87 12.92
N PHE A 135 18.81 -3.05 13.34
CA PHE A 135 17.67 -2.66 12.51
C PHE A 135 18.12 -2.00 11.20
N LEU A 136 19.04 -1.04 11.26
CA LEU A 136 19.57 -0.37 10.08
C LEU A 136 20.32 -1.34 9.16
N SER A 137 21.18 -2.21 9.70
CA SER A 137 21.96 -3.14 8.90
C SER A 137 21.10 -4.17 8.19
N GLU A 138 20.11 -4.75 8.87
CA GLU A 138 19.18 -5.73 8.31
C GLU A 138 18.32 -5.12 7.20
N ILE A 139 17.70 -3.96 7.46
CA ILE A 139 16.84 -3.28 6.48
C ILE A 139 17.64 -2.82 5.27
N LEU A 140 18.79 -2.15 5.46
CA LEU A 140 19.61 -1.67 4.36
C LEU A 140 20.20 -2.82 3.53
N SER A 141 20.50 -3.98 4.15
CA SER A 141 20.98 -5.16 3.41
C SER A 141 19.90 -5.74 2.51
N ILE A 142 18.66 -5.85 2.99
CA ILE A 142 17.52 -6.29 2.17
C ILE A 142 17.25 -5.29 1.06
N LEU A 143 17.23 -3.98 1.36
CA LEU A 143 17.07 -2.94 0.33
C LEU A 143 18.19 -2.98 -0.72
N ALA A 144 19.44 -3.28 -0.33
CA ALA A 144 20.54 -3.44 -1.27
C ALA A 144 20.31 -4.63 -2.22
N LEU A 145 19.81 -5.76 -1.73
CA LEU A 145 19.44 -6.91 -2.57
C LEU A 145 18.32 -6.52 -3.56
N VAL A 146 17.31 -5.78 -3.11
CA VAL A 146 16.23 -5.25 -3.96
C VAL A 146 16.80 -4.32 -5.04
N VAL A 147 17.66 -3.36 -4.67
CA VAL A 147 18.31 -2.45 -5.61
C VAL A 147 19.10 -3.23 -6.67
N VAL A 148 19.91 -4.22 -6.28
CA VAL A 148 20.71 -5.01 -7.23
C VAL A 148 19.83 -5.84 -8.16
N PHE A 149 18.77 -6.45 -7.64
CA PHE A 149 17.80 -7.21 -8.43
C PHE A 149 17.18 -6.32 -9.52
N PHE A 150 16.71 -5.13 -9.13
CA PHE A 150 16.09 -4.18 -10.06
C PHE A 150 17.07 -3.44 -10.95
N LEU A 151 18.34 -3.30 -10.56
CA LEU A 151 19.39 -2.75 -11.41
C LEU A 151 19.57 -3.61 -12.66
N VAL A 152 19.56 -4.94 -12.51
CA VAL A 152 19.66 -5.84 -13.66
C VAL A 152 18.40 -5.78 -14.53
N LEU A 153 17.20 -5.83 -13.94
CA LEU A 153 15.95 -5.73 -14.72
C LEU A 153 15.83 -4.38 -15.44
N GLY A 154 16.11 -3.27 -14.75
CA GLY A 154 16.14 -1.93 -15.33
C GLY A 154 17.18 -1.79 -16.43
N GLY A 155 18.34 -2.44 -16.28
CA GLY A 155 19.36 -2.53 -17.32
C GLY A 155 18.87 -3.25 -18.58
N ILE A 156 18.14 -4.36 -18.42
CA ILE A 156 17.52 -5.08 -19.54
C ILE A 156 16.46 -4.21 -20.22
N VAL A 157 15.64 -3.49 -19.45
CA VAL A 157 14.66 -2.53 -20.00
C VAL A 157 15.39 -1.43 -20.78
N GLY A 158 16.46 -0.84 -20.21
CA GLY A 158 17.30 0.16 -20.86
C GLY A 158 17.91 -0.33 -22.17
N GLU A 159 18.38 -1.58 -22.20
CA GLU A 159 19.04 -2.22 -23.37
C GLU A 159 18.12 -2.25 -24.58
N TYR A 160 16.87 -2.66 -24.38
CA TYR A 160 15.88 -2.74 -25.46
C TYR A 160 15.21 -1.39 -25.74
N LEU A 161 15.04 -0.53 -24.73
CA LEU A 161 14.48 0.81 -24.89
C LEU A 161 15.38 1.70 -25.75
N ALA A 162 16.70 1.62 -25.57
CA ALA A 162 17.68 2.40 -26.36
C ALA A 162 17.64 2.08 -27.87
N GLN A 163 17.14 0.90 -28.24
CA GLN A 163 17.07 0.43 -29.63
C GLN A 163 15.80 0.89 -30.36
N LEU A 164 14.83 1.48 -29.65
CA LEU A 164 13.54 1.89 -30.19
C LEU A 164 13.41 3.42 -30.25
N GLU A 165 12.46 3.89 -31.03
CA GLU A 165 12.06 5.30 -30.99
C GLU A 165 11.47 5.65 -29.62
N PRO A 166 11.76 6.84 -29.06
CA PRO A 166 11.39 7.19 -27.68
C PRO A 166 9.91 6.93 -27.35
N LEU A 167 8.96 7.51 -28.11
CA LEU A 167 7.53 7.37 -27.80
C LEU A 167 6.99 5.95 -28.01
N ARG A 168 7.54 5.22 -28.99
CA ARG A 168 7.16 3.82 -29.23
C ARG A 168 7.68 2.92 -28.11
N GLY A 169 8.95 3.07 -27.74
CA GLY A 169 9.56 2.34 -26.65
C GLY A 169 8.87 2.62 -25.32
N TYR A 170 8.57 3.89 -25.02
CA TYR A 170 7.82 4.27 -23.82
C TYR A 170 6.41 3.69 -23.80
N GLY A 171 5.69 3.70 -24.92
CA GLY A 171 4.37 3.07 -25.03
C GLY A 171 4.40 1.56 -24.77
N ILE A 172 5.39 0.84 -25.32
CA ILE A 172 5.60 -0.59 -25.07
C ILE A 172 5.97 -0.84 -23.61
N ASN A 173 6.81 0.01 -23.02
CA ASN A 173 7.17 -0.06 -21.61
C ASN A 173 5.92 0.05 -20.72
N LEU A 174 5.08 1.06 -20.95
CA LEU A 174 3.83 1.25 -20.21
C LEU A 174 2.87 0.07 -20.38
N LEU A 175 2.73 -0.48 -21.59
CA LEU A 175 1.90 -1.65 -21.85
C LEU A 175 2.39 -2.90 -21.12
N GLY A 176 3.71 -3.14 -21.13
CA GLY A 176 4.32 -4.26 -20.41
C GLY A 176 4.10 -4.11 -18.91
N SER A 177 4.38 -2.93 -18.36
CA SER A 177 4.12 -2.59 -16.96
C SER A 177 2.65 -2.80 -16.58
N LEU A 178 1.70 -2.28 -17.35
CA LEU A 178 0.26 -2.45 -17.12
C LEU A 178 -0.16 -3.93 -17.11
N ALA A 179 0.40 -4.74 -18.01
CA ALA A 179 0.18 -6.18 -18.01
C ALA A 179 0.75 -6.86 -16.75
N GLY A 180 1.90 -6.40 -16.25
CA GLY A 180 2.50 -6.88 -15.00
C GLY A 180 1.60 -6.66 -13.79
N VAL A 181 1.04 -5.45 -13.67
CA VAL A 181 0.04 -5.10 -12.65
C VAL A 181 -1.19 -6.00 -12.79
N GLY A 182 -1.75 -6.12 -14.00
CA GLY A 182 -2.96 -6.91 -14.24
C GLY A 182 -2.78 -8.39 -13.89
N VAL A 183 -1.66 -9.00 -14.27
CA VAL A 183 -1.37 -10.41 -13.97
C VAL A 183 -1.21 -10.63 -12.47
N PHE A 184 -0.39 -9.83 -11.77
CA PHE A 184 -0.23 -10.00 -10.32
C PHE A 184 -1.52 -9.75 -9.54
N THR A 185 -2.30 -8.75 -9.97
CA THR A 185 -3.66 -8.48 -9.46
C THR A 185 -4.57 -9.69 -9.63
N GLY A 186 -4.52 -10.36 -10.78
CA GLY A 186 -5.26 -11.60 -11.03
C GLY A 186 -4.80 -12.76 -10.13
N LEU A 187 -3.48 -12.94 -9.92
CA LEU A 187 -2.96 -13.95 -9.00
C LEU A 187 -3.41 -13.69 -7.55
N ALA A 188 -3.44 -12.42 -7.14
CA ALA A 188 -3.93 -12.01 -5.83
C ALA A 188 -5.44 -12.29 -5.65
N TYR A 189 -6.25 -11.99 -6.67
CA TYR A 189 -7.68 -12.28 -6.69
C TYR A 189 -7.99 -13.77 -6.52
N LEU A 190 -7.19 -14.61 -7.18
CA LEU A 190 -7.31 -16.07 -7.13
C LEU A 190 -6.75 -16.68 -5.84
N SER A 191 -6.30 -15.85 -4.87
CA SER A 191 -5.78 -16.33 -3.59
C SER A 191 -4.58 -17.30 -3.75
N LEU A 192 -3.77 -17.13 -4.80
CA LEU A 192 -2.64 -18.02 -5.09
C LEU A 192 -1.44 -17.72 -4.18
N PRO A 193 -0.71 -18.74 -3.71
CA PRO A 193 0.44 -18.57 -2.80
C PRO A 193 1.72 -18.09 -3.53
N PRO A 194 2.79 -17.71 -2.79
CA PRO A 194 4.06 -17.24 -3.33
C PRO A 194 4.69 -18.14 -4.39
N LEU A 195 4.51 -19.45 -4.29
CA LEU A 195 4.94 -20.41 -5.31
C LEU A 195 4.46 -20.04 -6.71
N ALA A 196 3.18 -19.68 -6.86
CA ALA A 196 2.64 -19.28 -8.17
C ALA A 196 3.26 -17.97 -8.66
N TRP A 197 3.51 -17.04 -7.74
CA TRP A 197 4.07 -15.73 -8.07
C TRP A 197 5.52 -15.85 -8.55
N THR A 198 6.34 -16.61 -7.83
CA THR A 198 7.75 -16.84 -8.18
C THR A 198 7.86 -17.71 -9.42
N PHE A 199 7.08 -18.79 -9.52
CA PHE A 199 7.09 -19.66 -10.70
C PHE A 199 6.82 -18.88 -11.98
N LEU A 200 5.74 -18.07 -12.02
CA LEU A 200 5.40 -17.28 -13.21
C LEU A 200 6.49 -16.23 -13.52
N GLY A 201 6.95 -15.48 -12.52
CA GLY A 201 7.97 -14.45 -12.71
C GLY A 201 9.29 -15.01 -13.25
N PHE A 202 9.78 -16.10 -12.65
CA PHE A 202 11.03 -16.73 -13.08
C PHE A 202 10.89 -17.48 -14.40
N LEU A 203 9.71 -18.04 -14.72
CA LEU A 203 9.41 -18.58 -16.04
C LEU A 203 9.51 -17.49 -17.11
N CYS A 204 8.92 -16.32 -16.86
CA CYS A 204 9.00 -15.16 -17.75
C CYS A 204 10.43 -14.59 -17.88
N LEU A 205 11.34 -14.87 -16.94
CA LEU A 205 12.76 -14.49 -17.03
C LEU A 205 13.60 -15.41 -17.93
N VAL A 206 13.16 -16.65 -18.19
CA VAL A 206 13.90 -17.65 -18.98
C VAL A 206 14.42 -17.10 -20.32
N PRO A 207 13.63 -16.35 -21.14
CA PRO A 207 14.11 -15.83 -22.42
C PRO A 207 15.39 -14.98 -22.34
N PHE A 208 15.65 -14.33 -21.20
CA PHE A 208 16.83 -13.47 -20.99
C PHE A 208 18.07 -14.22 -20.47
N PHE A 209 17.88 -15.43 -19.95
CA PHE A 209 18.92 -16.22 -19.26
C PHE A 209 19.05 -17.67 -19.77
N ARG A 210 18.31 -18.06 -20.82
CA ARG A 210 18.26 -19.43 -21.39
C ARG A 210 19.62 -20.05 -21.75
N GLN A 211 20.66 -19.24 -21.94
CA GLN A 211 22.00 -19.71 -22.27
C GLN A 211 22.77 -20.23 -21.04
N SER A 212 22.37 -19.86 -19.82
CA SER A 212 23.06 -20.24 -18.58
C SER A 212 22.29 -21.33 -17.84
N ARG A 213 22.80 -22.57 -17.86
CA ARG A 213 22.21 -23.68 -17.10
C ARG A 213 22.20 -23.41 -15.59
N LEU A 214 23.24 -22.75 -15.08
CA LEU A 214 23.31 -22.33 -13.69
C LEU A 214 22.19 -21.34 -13.34
N ALA A 215 21.90 -20.37 -14.21
CA ALA A 215 20.81 -19.42 -13.99
C ALA A 215 19.46 -20.13 -13.88
N LEU A 216 19.18 -21.08 -14.78
CA LEU A 216 17.95 -21.86 -14.76
C LEU A 216 17.84 -22.74 -13.50
N ALA A 217 18.95 -23.36 -13.07
CA ALA A 217 18.98 -24.13 -11.83
C ALA A 217 18.71 -23.24 -10.61
N LEU A 218 19.28 -22.04 -10.54
CA LEU A 218 19.06 -21.08 -9.45
C LEU A 218 17.63 -20.53 -9.45
N PHE A 219 17.01 -20.33 -10.61
CA PHE A 219 15.59 -19.98 -10.71
C PHE A 219 14.71 -21.10 -10.16
N MET A 220 14.96 -22.35 -10.56
CA MET A 220 14.23 -23.51 -10.04
C MET A 220 14.41 -23.65 -8.52
N LEU A 221 15.64 -23.45 -8.01
CA LEU A 221 15.92 -23.46 -6.58
C LEU A 221 15.19 -22.34 -5.84
N THR A 222 15.07 -21.16 -6.46
CA THR A 222 14.31 -20.03 -5.89
C THR A 222 12.83 -20.37 -5.78
N VAL A 223 12.24 -20.92 -6.84
CA VAL A 223 10.84 -21.38 -6.83
C VAL A 223 10.62 -22.45 -5.77
N ALA A 224 11.51 -23.45 -5.69
CA ALA A 224 11.47 -24.51 -4.67
C ALA A 224 11.61 -23.96 -3.24
N ALA A 225 12.48 -22.96 -3.02
CA ALA A 225 12.61 -22.31 -1.71
C ALA A 225 11.29 -21.63 -1.26
N THR A 226 10.47 -21.19 -2.20
CA THR A 226 9.15 -20.57 -1.94
C THR A 226 7.97 -21.55 -1.99
N SER A 227 8.20 -22.84 -2.27
CA SER A 227 7.14 -23.84 -2.48
C SER A 227 6.65 -24.52 -1.19
N ARG A 228 6.68 -23.80 -0.06
CA ARG A 228 6.26 -24.38 1.23
C ARG A 228 4.76 -24.64 1.22
N ILE A 229 4.39 -25.88 1.53
CA ILE A 229 2.99 -26.28 1.72
C ILE A 229 2.69 -26.18 3.20
N GLU A 230 1.85 -25.24 3.57
CA GLU A 230 1.39 -25.02 4.94
C GLU A 230 -0.14 -25.26 4.95
N PRO A 231 -0.61 -26.43 5.41
CA PRO A 231 -2.01 -26.86 5.23
C PRO A 231 -3.05 -25.94 5.90
N THR A 232 -2.63 -25.20 6.93
CA THR A 232 -3.45 -24.27 7.71
C THR A 232 -3.26 -22.82 7.29
N THR A 233 -2.54 -22.57 6.19
CA THR A 233 -2.22 -21.23 5.70
C THR A 233 -3.02 -20.93 4.44
N PHE A 234 -3.69 -19.78 4.46
CA PHE A 234 -4.52 -19.28 3.39
C PHE A 234 -3.97 -17.95 2.90
N TRP A 235 -4.10 -17.67 1.60
CA TRP A 235 -3.68 -16.40 1.02
C TRP A 235 -4.90 -15.62 0.57
N SER A 236 -5.15 -14.46 1.16
CA SER A 236 -6.14 -13.51 0.69
C SER A 236 -5.47 -12.42 -0.17
N PRO A 237 -6.24 -11.60 -0.90
CA PRO A 237 -5.69 -10.41 -1.55
C PRO A 237 -4.97 -9.45 -0.58
N TYR A 238 -5.28 -9.51 0.72
CA TYR A 238 -4.72 -8.65 1.75
C TYR A 238 -3.60 -9.31 2.57
N TYR A 239 -3.75 -10.59 2.93
CA TYR A 239 -2.95 -11.26 3.96
C TYR A 239 -2.52 -12.67 3.59
N ARG A 240 -1.41 -13.10 4.20
CA ARG A 240 -1.21 -14.50 4.57
C ARG A 240 -1.97 -14.73 5.88
N ILE A 241 -2.79 -15.76 5.97
CA ILE A 241 -3.66 -16.04 7.11
C ILE A 241 -3.34 -17.45 7.61
N ASP A 242 -2.95 -17.58 8.87
CA ASP A 242 -2.78 -18.87 9.54
C ASP A 242 -3.92 -19.12 10.50
N LEU A 243 -4.39 -20.37 10.55
CA LEU A 243 -5.46 -20.78 11.45
C LEU A 243 -5.00 -21.92 12.37
N HIS A 244 -4.93 -21.65 13.66
CA HIS A 244 -4.49 -22.58 14.69
C HIS A 244 -5.67 -23.01 15.58
N PRO A 245 -6.04 -24.30 15.62
CA PRO A 245 -7.11 -24.77 16.50
C PRO A 245 -6.65 -24.86 17.95
N TYR A 246 -7.50 -24.47 18.90
CA TYR A 246 -7.30 -24.77 20.31
C TYR A 246 -7.62 -26.23 20.64
N PRO A 247 -6.96 -26.83 21.65
CA PRO A 247 -7.28 -28.16 22.13
C PRO A 247 -8.74 -28.27 22.57
N GLN A 248 -9.39 -29.37 22.23
CA GLN A 248 -10.77 -29.64 22.63
C GLN A 248 -10.83 -30.10 24.09
N PRO A 249 -11.71 -29.53 24.94
CA PRO A 249 -11.88 -30.02 26.30
C PRO A 249 -12.58 -31.39 26.28
N ALA A 250 -12.29 -32.21 27.30
CA ALA A 250 -12.89 -33.53 27.43
C ALA A 250 -14.43 -33.43 27.50
N GLY A 251 -15.12 -34.18 26.64
CA GLY A 251 -16.58 -34.20 26.57
C GLY A 251 -17.21 -33.18 25.60
N TRP A 252 -16.41 -32.39 24.89
CA TRP A 252 -16.90 -31.48 23.83
C TRP A 252 -16.55 -32.01 22.44
N SER A 253 -17.49 -31.90 21.48
CA SER A 253 -17.40 -32.61 20.19
C SER A 253 -16.74 -31.83 19.05
N THR A 254 -16.56 -30.51 19.21
CA THR A 254 -16.03 -29.63 18.16
C THR A 254 -14.89 -28.77 18.69
N THR A 255 -14.13 -28.13 17.81
CA THR A 255 -13.09 -27.19 18.26
C THR A 255 -13.73 -25.94 18.87
N PRO A 256 -13.45 -25.62 20.15
CA PRO A 256 -14.14 -24.53 20.86
C PRO A 256 -13.61 -23.14 20.50
N ALA A 257 -12.37 -23.08 20.00
CA ALA A 257 -11.73 -21.83 19.59
C ALA A 257 -10.66 -22.07 18.51
N TYR A 258 -10.42 -21.05 17.69
CA TYR A 258 -9.28 -20.97 16.79
C TYR A 258 -8.56 -19.64 16.99
N GLU A 259 -7.25 -19.63 16.89
CA GLU A 259 -6.44 -18.43 16.72
C GLU A 259 -6.19 -18.20 15.23
N LEU A 260 -6.46 -16.98 14.79
CA LEU A 260 -6.20 -16.54 13.42
C LEU A 260 -5.10 -15.47 13.46
N GLU A 261 -3.99 -15.78 12.82
CA GLU A 261 -2.87 -14.85 12.61
C GLU A 261 -2.91 -14.32 11.17
N VAL A 262 -2.54 -13.05 11.00
CA VAL A 262 -2.30 -12.46 9.68
C VAL A 262 -0.86 -12.02 9.56
N ASN A 263 -0.18 -12.50 8.52
CA ASN A 263 1.23 -12.23 8.24
C ASN A 263 2.11 -12.46 9.49
N HIS A 264 1.88 -13.58 10.21
CA HIS A 264 2.60 -13.99 11.43
C HIS A 264 2.39 -13.13 12.70
N ASP A 265 1.39 -12.24 12.69
CA ASP A 265 0.95 -11.54 13.90
C ASP A 265 -0.49 -11.98 14.20
N PHE A 266 -0.81 -12.17 15.47
CA PHE A 266 -2.19 -12.40 15.90
C PHE A 266 -3.12 -11.32 15.32
N HIS A 267 -4.34 -11.73 14.97
CA HIS A 267 -5.34 -10.85 14.40
C HIS A 267 -6.69 -10.96 15.10
N GLN A 268 -7.22 -12.18 15.24
CA GLN A 268 -8.48 -12.43 15.92
C GLN A 268 -8.58 -13.89 16.39
N HIS A 269 -9.49 -14.14 17.32
CA HIS A 269 -9.93 -15.50 17.62
C HIS A 269 -11.27 -15.79 16.93
N ILE A 270 -11.52 -17.07 16.62
CA ILE A 270 -12.84 -17.62 16.34
C ILE A 270 -13.30 -18.33 17.61
N LEU A 271 -14.32 -17.83 18.31
CA LEU A 271 -14.68 -18.34 19.63
C LEU A 271 -16.08 -18.96 19.66
N ASN A 272 -16.25 -20.01 20.45
CA ASN A 272 -17.56 -20.49 20.89
C ASN A 272 -17.99 -19.75 22.16
N LEU A 273 -18.86 -18.76 22.03
CA LEU A 273 -19.42 -18.01 23.16
C LEU A 273 -20.89 -18.37 23.40
N SER A 274 -21.30 -19.57 22.99
CA SER A 274 -22.66 -20.06 23.22
C SER A 274 -22.91 -20.34 24.71
N PRO A 275 -24.13 -20.11 25.21
CA PRO A 275 -24.47 -20.42 26.60
C PRO A 275 -24.22 -21.89 26.99
N ASP A 276 -24.46 -22.84 26.08
CA ASP A 276 -24.23 -24.27 26.33
C ASP A 276 -22.75 -24.57 26.60
N PHE A 277 -21.84 -24.03 25.78
CA PHE A 277 -20.40 -24.21 25.99
C PHE A 277 -19.92 -23.54 27.29
N LEU A 278 -20.26 -22.27 27.48
CA LEU A 278 -19.79 -21.48 28.63
C LEU A 278 -20.35 -21.99 29.97
N SER A 279 -21.55 -22.58 29.97
CA SER A 279 -22.11 -23.18 31.20
C SER A 279 -21.35 -24.43 31.66
N ARG A 280 -20.74 -25.18 30.74
CA ARG A 280 -19.97 -26.41 31.03
C ARG A 280 -18.50 -26.15 31.23
N TYR A 281 -17.95 -25.14 30.55
CA TYR A 281 -16.53 -24.83 30.51
C TYR A 281 -16.30 -23.34 30.79
N ALA A 282 -16.80 -22.87 31.94
CA ALA A 282 -16.81 -21.46 32.30
C ALA A 282 -15.41 -20.83 32.31
N ASP A 283 -14.38 -21.58 32.69
CA ASP A 283 -12.99 -21.10 32.81
C ASP A 283 -12.11 -21.41 31.58
N PHE A 284 -12.70 -21.86 30.47
CA PHE A 284 -11.92 -22.24 29.28
C PHE A 284 -11.43 -21.01 28.52
N GLU A 285 -10.11 -20.82 28.47
CA GLU A 285 -9.48 -19.73 27.72
C GLU A 285 -9.19 -20.12 26.26
N PRO A 286 -9.32 -19.19 25.30
CA PRO A 286 -9.59 -17.75 25.46
C PRO A 286 -11.07 -17.35 25.56
N ASN A 287 -12.01 -18.32 25.60
CA ASN A 287 -13.45 -18.06 25.55
C ASN A 287 -13.95 -17.30 26.79
N HIS A 288 -13.46 -17.67 27.98
CA HIS A 288 -13.80 -17.03 29.25
C HIS A 288 -13.48 -15.53 29.24
N SER A 289 -12.21 -15.17 29.03
CA SER A 289 -11.78 -13.77 29.04
C SER A 289 -12.45 -12.92 27.94
N ALA A 290 -12.75 -13.52 26.79
CA ALA A 290 -13.38 -12.82 25.67
C ALA A 290 -14.86 -12.51 25.86
N GLN A 291 -15.58 -13.32 26.64
CA GLN A 291 -17.04 -13.28 26.75
C GLN A 291 -17.54 -11.86 27.05
N THR A 292 -16.99 -11.23 28.09
CA THR A 292 -17.41 -9.91 28.56
C THR A 292 -17.28 -8.86 27.47
N ASN A 293 -16.19 -8.88 26.69
CA ASN A 293 -15.97 -7.90 25.64
C ASN A 293 -17.05 -7.95 24.55
N TYR A 294 -17.45 -9.14 24.12
CA TYR A 294 -18.51 -9.32 23.11
C TYR A 294 -19.93 -9.11 23.66
N GLN A 295 -20.10 -8.92 24.97
CA GLN A 295 -21.38 -8.60 25.60
C GLN A 295 -21.59 -7.09 25.82
N ILE A 296 -20.51 -6.29 25.90
CA ILE A 296 -20.57 -4.84 26.12
C ILE A 296 -21.59 -4.12 25.22
N PRO A 297 -21.62 -4.35 23.88
CA PRO A 297 -22.57 -3.65 23.02
C PRO A 297 -24.04 -3.84 23.43
N TYR A 298 -24.36 -4.99 24.02
CA TYR A 298 -25.72 -5.39 24.34
C TYR A 298 -26.13 -5.06 25.78
N HIS A 299 -25.17 -4.76 26.66
CA HIS A 299 -25.47 -4.08 27.93
C HIS A 299 -25.84 -2.61 27.71
N VAL A 300 -25.19 -1.97 26.73
CA VAL A 300 -25.46 -0.57 26.36
C VAL A 300 -26.80 -0.44 25.64
N MET A 301 -27.07 -1.36 24.70
CA MET A 301 -28.31 -1.42 23.94
C MET A 301 -28.92 -2.81 24.07
N PRO A 302 -29.76 -3.05 25.10
CA PRO A 302 -30.48 -4.31 25.25
C PRO A 302 -31.46 -4.53 24.10
N HIS A 303 -31.50 -5.74 23.55
CA HIS A 303 -32.44 -6.16 22.49
C HIS A 303 -32.45 -5.24 21.23
N PRO A 304 -31.30 -4.95 20.60
CA PRO A 304 -31.27 -4.15 19.38
C PRO A 304 -31.96 -4.90 18.25
N ARG A 305 -32.82 -4.26 17.44
CA ARG A 305 -33.47 -4.94 16.31
C ARG A 305 -32.57 -4.99 15.09
N GLN A 306 -32.01 -3.84 14.72
CA GLN A 306 -31.14 -3.65 13.56
C GLN A 306 -29.71 -3.37 14.02
N VAL A 307 -28.79 -4.29 13.75
CA VAL A 307 -27.37 -4.18 14.13
C VAL A 307 -26.50 -4.10 12.89
N LEU A 308 -25.53 -3.17 12.88
CA LEU A 308 -24.45 -3.14 11.92
C LEU A 308 -23.15 -3.55 12.61
N VAL A 309 -22.48 -4.57 12.11
CA VAL A 309 -21.15 -4.97 12.58
C VAL A 309 -20.15 -4.64 11.47
N VAL A 310 -19.19 -3.76 11.75
CA VAL A 310 -18.07 -3.42 10.86
C VAL A 310 -16.77 -4.01 11.38
N GLY A 311 -15.99 -4.61 10.48
CA GLY A 311 -14.92 -5.53 10.89
C GLY A 311 -15.49 -6.81 11.46
N ALA A 312 -16.52 -7.36 10.81
CA ALA A 312 -17.23 -8.54 11.30
C ALA A 312 -16.34 -9.78 11.43
N GLY A 313 -15.19 -9.80 10.71
CA GLY A 313 -14.18 -10.82 10.85
C GLY A 313 -14.75 -12.22 10.64
N THR A 314 -14.38 -13.12 11.53
CA THR A 314 -14.86 -14.52 11.52
C THR A 314 -16.25 -14.69 12.12
N GLY A 315 -16.84 -13.64 12.72
CA GLY A 315 -18.26 -13.58 13.08
C GLY A 315 -18.60 -13.52 14.57
N ASN A 316 -17.63 -13.35 15.47
CA ASN A 316 -17.92 -13.34 16.91
C ASN A 316 -18.85 -12.20 17.37
N ASP A 317 -18.69 -10.99 16.84
CA ASP A 317 -19.62 -9.88 17.09
C ASP A 317 -21.02 -10.14 16.52
N VAL A 318 -21.09 -10.76 15.34
CA VAL A 318 -22.35 -11.17 14.69
C VAL A 318 -23.05 -12.24 15.52
N ALA A 319 -22.32 -13.23 16.03
CA ALA A 319 -22.84 -14.22 16.96
C ALA A 319 -23.35 -13.54 18.25
N GLY A 320 -22.62 -12.56 18.76
CA GLY A 320 -23.04 -11.69 19.86
C GLY A 320 -24.40 -11.03 19.60
N ALA A 321 -24.59 -10.44 18.41
CA ALA A 321 -25.84 -9.79 18.04
C ALA A 321 -27.02 -10.78 18.02
N LEU A 322 -26.80 -11.95 17.42
CA LEU A 322 -27.81 -12.99 17.32
C LEU A 322 -28.20 -13.57 18.69
N ARG A 323 -27.23 -13.73 19.60
CA ARG A 323 -27.48 -14.18 20.98
C ARG A 323 -28.34 -13.20 21.77
N HIS A 324 -28.20 -11.90 21.53
CA HIS A 324 -28.96 -10.86 22.20
C HIS A 324 -30.26 -10.47 21.47
N GLY A 325 -30.69 -11.30 20.52
CA GLY A 325 -32.02 -11.18 19.91
C GLY A 325 -32.12 -10.23 18.73
N ALA A 326 -31.01 -9.86 18.08
CA ALA A 326 -31.06 -9.05 16.88
C ALA A 326 -32.00 -9.64 15.82
N GLU A 327 -32.92 -8.83 15.31
CA GLU A 327 -33.86 -9.23 14.26
C GLU A 327 -33.12 -9.32 12.92
N HIS A 328 -32.18 -8.40 12.68
CA HIS A 328 -31.33 -8.39 11.49
C HIS A 328 -29.94 -7.82 11.80
N VAL A 329 -28.92 -8.39 11.15
CA VAL A 329 -27.51 -7.98 11.28
C VAL A 329 -26.90 -7.79 9.89
N ASP A 330 -26.43 -6.58 9.60
CA ASP A 330 -25.55 -6.32 8.47
C ASP A 330 -24.10 -6.53 8.94
N ALA A 331 -23.38 -7.48 8.34
CA ALA A 331 -22.01 -7.84 8.67
C ALA A 331 -21.06 -7.40 7.54
N VAL A 332 -20.21 -6.41 7.82
CA VAL A 332 -19.26 -5.83 6.85
C VAL A 332 -17.84 -6.26 7.20
N GLU A 333 -17.19 -6.95 6.27
CA GLU A 333 -15.81 -7.42 6.37
C GLU A 333 -15.11 -7.20 5.03
N ILE A 334 -13.86 -6.74 5.03
CA ILE A 334 -13.13 -6.39 3.81
C ILE A 334 -12.38 -7.60 3.21
N ASP A 335 -12.03 -8.60 4.02
CA ASP A 335 -11.29 -9.78 3.59
C ASP A 335 -12.22 -10.97 3.26
N PRO A 336 -12.32 -11.36 1.98
CA PRO A 336 -13.18 -12.48 1.57
C PRO A 336 -12.75 -13.84 2.13
N VAL A 337 -11.47 -14.02 2.46
CA VAL A 337 -10.96 -15.28 3.02
C VAL A 337 -11.32 -15.38 4.50
N ILE A 338 -11.23 -14.30 5.27
CA ILE A 338 -11.67 -14.26 6.67
C ILE A 338 -13.17 -14.60 6.76
N LEU A 339 -14.01 -14.02 5.89
CA LEU A 339 -15.43 -14.39 5.81
C LEU A 339 -15.65 -15.88 5.50
N LYS A 340 -14.88 -16.46 4.58
CA LYS A 340 -14.95 -17.89 4.25
C LYS A 340 -14.55 -18.77 5.43
N LEU A 341 -13.51 -18.39 6.17
CA LEU A 341 -13.07 -19.10 7.38
C LEU A 341 -14.13 -19.01 8.47
N GLY A 342 -14.73 -17.84 8.71
CA GLY A 342 -15.84 -17.67 9.64
C GLY A 342 -17.04 -18.56 9.29
N LYS A 343 -17.45 -18.60 8.02
CA LYS A 343 -18.54 -19.49 7.55
C LYS A 343 -18.26 -20.96 7.82
N ARG A 344 -17.00 -21.40 7.68
CA ARG A 344 -16.61 -22.80 7.75
C ARG A 344 -16.29 -23.27 9.18
N PHE A 345 -15.63 -22.44 9.97
CA PHE A 345 -15.02 -22.84 11.24
C PHE A 345 -15.66 -22.20 12.48
N HIS A 346 -16.49 -21.17 12.34
CA HIS A 346 -17.09 -20.53 13.51
C HIS A 346 -18.08 -21.49 14.22
N PRO A 347 -17.86 -21.86 15.49
CA PRO A 347 -18.65 -22.89 16.18
C PRO A 347 -20.14 -22.58 16.28
N GLU A 348 -20.50 -21.30 16.39
CA GLU A 348 -21.90 -20.84 16.46
C GLU A 348 -22.55 -20.60 15.09
N HIS A 349 -21.81 -20.77 13.98
CA HIS A 349 -22.28 -20.56 12.60
C HIS A 349 -23.12 -19.28 12.35
N PRO A 350 -22.69 -18.08 12.83
CA PRO A 350 -23.49 -16.86 12.75
C PRO A 350 -23.86 -16.48 11.32
N TYR A 351 -22.93 -16.67 10.38
CA TYR A 351 -23.10 -16.38 8.96
C TYR A 351 -24.05 -17.31 8.21
N ALA A 352 -24.53 -18.39 8.85
CA ALA A 352 -25.58 -19.26 8.28
C ALA A 352 -27.00 -18.80 8.67
N SER A 353 -27.13 -17.85 9.59
CA SER A 353 -28.44 -17.36 10.04
C SER A 353 -29.13 -16.54 8.93
N PRO A 354 -30.44 -16.74 8.68
CA PRO A 354 -31.19 -15.92 7.72
C PRO A 354 -31.33 -14.46 8.17
N ARG A 355 -31.02 -14.14 9.43
CA ARG A 355 -31.01 -12.80 9.99
C ARG A 355 -29.74 -12.01 9.67
N VAL A 356 -28.76 -12.61 8.97
CA VAL A 356 -27.47 -11.98 8.69
C VAL A 356 -27.30 -11.74 7.20
N THR A 357 -26.99 -10.49 6.82
CA THR A 357 -26.54 -10.15 5.47
C THR A 357 -25.06 -9.80 5.48
N ILE A 358 -24.29 -10.44 4.62
CA ILE A 358 -22.83 -10.27 4.55
C ILE A 358 -22.48 -9.34 3.40
N TYR A 359 -21.69 -8.31 3.70
CA TYR A 359 -21.11 -7.39 2.74
C TYR A 359 -19.59 -7.52 2.76
N ASN A 360 -19.01 -7.98 1.65
CA ASN A 360 -17.56 -7.98 1.46
C ASN A 360 -17.12 -6.61 0.92
N ASP A 361 -16.94 -5.63 1.80
CA ASP A 361 -16.69 -4.23 1.44
C ASP A 361 -15.88 -3.50 2.52
N ASP A 362 -15.34 -2.34 2.16
CA ASP A 362 -14.76 -1.40 3.12
C ASP A 362 -15.86 -0.79 4.00
N ALA A 363 -15.67 -0.77 5.32
CA ALA A 363 -16.66 -0.29 6.28
C ALA A 363 -17.13 1.14 5.99
N ARG A 364 -16.20 2.04 5.64
CA ARG A 364 -16.51 3.43 5.38
C ARG A 364 -17.17 3.61 4.02
N ALA A 365 -16.74 2.84 3.01
CA ALA A 365 -17.44 2.79 1.73
C ALA A 365 -18.88 2.31 1.89
N PHE A 366 -19.11 1.31 2.76
CA PHE A 366 -20.45 0.82 3.10
C PHE A 366 -21.33 1.91 3.72
N PHE A 367 -20.80 2.71 4.66
CA PHE A 367 -21.56 3.81 5.29
C PHE A 367 -22.15 4.79 4.27
N LYS A 368 -21.46 5.00 3.15
CA LYS A 368 -21.88 5.91 2.07
C LYS A 368 -22.89 5.29 1.10
N LYS A 369 -23.00 3.96 1.07
CA LYS A 369 -23.85 3.20 0.14
C LYS A 369 -25.17 2.78 0.79
N THR A 370 -25.17 2.47 2.08
CA THR A 370 -26.37 2.02 2.78
C THR A 370 -27.36 3.16 3.02
N HIS A 371 -28.64 2.84 2.98
CA HIS A 371 -29.74 3.72 3.39
C HIS A 371 -30.45 3.20 4.65
N ASN A 372 -29.96 2.10 5.22
CA ASN A 372 -30.51 1.52 6.44
C ASN A 372 -30.16 2.38 7.65
N THR A 373 -30.95 2.25 8.71
CA THR A 373 -30.68 2.85 10.02
C THR A 373 -30.65 1.78 11.09
N TYR A 374 -29.74 1.94 12.05
CA TYR A 374 -29.38 0.90 13.02
C TYR A 374 -29.65 1.37 14.45
N ASP A 375 -30.04 0.43 15.30
CA ASP A 375 -30.13 0.64 16.76
C ASP A 375 -28.74 0.59 17.39
N LEU A 376 -27.86 -0.24 16.83
CA LEU A 376 -26.51 -0.47 17.33
C LEU A 376 -25.54 -0.63 16.15
N ILE A 377 -24.43 0.09 16.18
CA ILE A 377 -23.30 -0.10 15.27
C ILE A 377 -22.08 -0.52 16.09
N VAL A 378 -21.52 -1.69 15.77
CA VAL A 378 -20.38 -2.29 16.46
C VAL A 378 -19.16 -2.26 15.55
N PHE A 379 -18.09 -1.60 15.98
CA PHE A 379 -16.77 -1.69 15.35
C PHE A 379 -15.98 -2.78 16.09
N GLY A 380 -15.94 -3.97 15.51
CA GLY A 380 -15.39 -5.19 16.13
C GLY A 380 -13.88 -5.30 15.95
N PHE A 381 -13.09 -4.66 16.81
CA PHE A 381 -11.61 -4.63 16.72
C PHE A 381 -11.07 -4.25 15.33
N LEU A 382 -11.91 -3.63 14.49
CA LEU A 382 -11.64 -3.32 13.09
C LEU A 382 -10.31 -2.57 12.98
N ASP A 383 -9.39 -3.03 12.14
CA ASP A 383 -8.14 -2.30 11.92
C ASP A 383 -7.41 -1.88 13.21
N SER A 384 -7.50 -2.68 14.29
CA SER A 384 -6.70 -2.43 15.51
C SER A 384 -5.21 -2.65 15.24
N HIS A 385 -4.93 -3.43 14.20
CA HIS A 385 -3.61 -3.71 13.66
C HIS A 385 -3.27 -2.62 12.65
N THR A 386 -1.99 -2.25 12.52
CA THR A 386 -1.51 -1.21 11.58
C THR A 386 -1.62 -1.60 10.08
N LEU A 387 -2.52 -2.53 9.74
CA LEU A 387 -2.50 -3.26 8.49
C LEU A 387 -3.89 -3.24 7.86
N LEU A 388 -4.22 -2.27 6.99
CA LEU A 388 -5.32 -2.49 6.03
C LEU A 388 -5.02 -2.06 4.58
N SER A 389 -4.07 -1.16 4.33
CA SER A 389 -3.68 -0.85 2.94
C SER A 389 -2.42 -1.62 2.50
N SER A 390 -2.58 -2.48 1.50
CA SER A 390 -1.45 -3.21 0.89
C SER A 390 -0.62 -2.38 -0.07
N LEU A 391 -1.18 -1.27 -0.60
CA LEU A 391 -0.66 -0.52 -1.74
C LEU A 391 -0.56 1.01 -1.52
N SER A 392 -1.02 1.55 -0.37
CA SER A 392 -0.60 2.89 0.06
C SER A 392 0.86 2.83 0.54
N SER A 393 1.70 3.70 0.01
CA SER A 393 3.12 3.82 0.34
C SER A 393 3.35 4.26 1.80
N LEU A 394 2.37 4.88 2.45
CA LEU A 394 2.43 5.31 3.84
C LEU A 394 1.33 4.67 4.70
N ARG A 395 1.67 3.61 5.42
CA ARG A 395 0.69 2.74 6.11
C ARG A 395 0.22 3.24 7.50
N LEU A 396 0.44 4.51 7.80
CA LEU A 396 -0.08 5.10 9.03
C LEU A 396 -1.46 5.76 8.80
N ASP A 397 -1.93 5.84 7.55
CA ASP A 397 -3.23 6.38 7.20
C ASP A 397 -4.36 5.39 7.52
N ASN A 398 -5.34 5.87 8.30
CA ASN A 398 -6.49 5.09 8.69
C ASN A 398 -7.74 5.97 8.58
N PHE A 399 -8.48 5.76 7.50
CA PHE A 399 -9.65 6.56 7.18
C PHE A 399 -10.92 6.14 7.94
N VAL A 400 -10.98 4.91 8.49
CA VAL A 400 -12.18 4.42 9.19
C VAL A 400 -12.34 5.01 10.59
N TYR A 401 -11.23 5.44 11.21
CA TYR A 401 -11.20 6.09 12.53
C TYR A 401 -11.08 7.61 12.50
N THR A 402 -11.37 8.23 11.36
CA THR A 402 -11.43 9.69 11.23
C THR A 402 -12.71 10.25 11.83
N ARG A 403 -12.68 11.52 12.23
CA ARG A 403 -13.87 12.27 12.65
C ARG A 403 -15.00 12.16 11.61
N GLU A 404 -14.67 12.33 10.33
CA GLU A 404 -15.62 12.28 9.23
C GLU A 404 -16.28 10.90 9.09
N SER A 405 -15.50 9.82 9.21
CA SER A 405 -16.01 8.44 9.22
C SER A 405 -16.97 8.19 10.38
N PHE A 406 -16.64 8.65 11.59
CA PHE A 406 -17.54 8.55 12.74
C PHE A 406 -18.83 9.36 12.55
N GLN A 407 -18.75 10.54 11.92
CA GLN A 407 -19.94 11.33 11.56
C GLN A 407 -20.78 10.66 10.47
N GLU A 408 -20.17 9.93 9.54
CA GLU A 408 -20.88 9.08 8.57
C GLU A 408 -21.61 7.95 9.29
N ALA A 409 -20.94 7.22 10.19
CA ALA A 409 -21.56 6.16 10.98
C ALA A 409 -22.68 6.68 11.91
N ALA A 410 -22.48 7.83 12.57
CA ALA A 410 -23.47 8.45 13.45
C ALA A 410 -24.77 8.84 12.72
N ARG A 411 -24.69 9.16 11.42
CA ARG A 411 -25.88 9.46 10.59
C ARG A 411 -26.75 8.24 10.33
N LEU A 412 -26.20 7.04 10.42
CA LEU A 412 -26.91 5.78 10.28
C LEU A 412 -27.60 5.34 11.58
N LEU A 413 -27.32 5.99 12.70
CA LEU A 413 -27.96 5.67 13.99
C LEU A 413 -29.38 6.23 14.06
N ARG A 414 -30.30 5.38 14.52
CA ARG A 414 -31.63 5.78 15.00
C ARG A 414 -31.51 6.74 16.20
N PRO A 415 -32.58 7.47 16.57
CA PRO A 415 -32.53 8.47 17.64
C PRO A 415 -31.92 7.97 18.95
N GLU A 416 -32.32 6.78 19.42
CA GLU A 416 -31.79 6.16 20.65
C GLU A 416 -30.52 5.32 20.43
N GLY A 417 -30.01 5.29 19.20
CA GLY A 417 -28.96 4.35 18.80
C GLY A 417 -27.61 4.58 19.49
N ALA A 418 -26.80 3.53 19.50
CA ALA A 418 -25.47 3.51 20.09
C ALA A 418 -24.39 3.09 19.08
N ILE A 419 -23.20 3.66 19.23
CA ILE A 419 -21.96 3.14 18.64
C ILE A 419 -21.10 2.55 19.74
N VAL A 420 -20.57 1.36 19.48
CA VAL A 420 -19.53 0.73 20.30
C VAL A 420 -18.31 0.45 19.45
N VAL A 421 -17.16 0.96 19.88
CA VAL A 421 -15.87 0.77 19.22
C VAL A 421 -14.95 0.00 20.13
N SER A 422 -14.67 -1.27 19.80
CA SER A 422 -13.68 -2.08 20.49
C SER A 422 -12.33 -1.94 19.80
N PHE A 423 -11.27 -1.65 20.57
CA PHE A 423 -9.95 -1.38 20.01
C PHE A 423 -8.83 -1.90 20.92
N SER A 424 -7.89 -2.67 20.34
CA SER A 424 -6.77 -3.30 21.07
C SER A 424 -5.52 -2.42 21.04
N SER A 425 -5.42 -1.47 21.97
CA SER A 425 -4.18 -0.69 22.17
C SER A 425 -3.94 -0.27 23.63
N GLY A 426 -4.64 -0.88 24.59
CA GLY A 426 -4.52 -0.59 26.00
C GLY A 426 -4.67 0.91 26.32
N ARG A 427 -3.95 1.39 27.33
CA ARG A 427 -3.99 2.80 27.75
C ARG A 427 -2.97 3.68 27.00
N SER A 428 -2.87 3.50 25.68
CA SER A 428 -1.93 4.22 24.83
C SER A 428 -2.45 5.60 24.38
N PHE A 429 -1.57 6.43 23.81
CA PHE A 429 -1.98 7.70 23.18
C PHE A 429 -2.97 7.49 22.01
N VAL A 430 -2.98 6.30 21.39
CA VAL A 430 -3.89 5.96 20.29
C VAL A 430 -5.34 5.98 20.79
N ASN A 431 -5.58 5.33 21.93
CA ASN A 431 -6.90 5.31 22.57
C ASN A 431 -7.31 6.67 23.14
N GLN A 432 -6.36 7.51 23.55
CA GLN A 432 -6.63 8.92 23.91
C GLN A 432 -7.05 9.74 22.68
N ARG A 433 -6.40 9.53 21.53
CA ARG A 433 -6.80 10.16 20.26
C ARG A 433 -8.14 9.65 19.77
N MET A 434 -8.41 8.34 19.89
CA MET A 434 -9.69 7.73 19.56
C MET A 434 -10.81 8.39 20.36
N TYR A 435 -10.63 8.53 21.68
CA TYR A 435 -11.54 9.25 22.56
C TYR A 435 -11.82 10.68 22.08
N ALA A 436 -10.77 11.47 21.82
CA ALA A 436 -10.90 12.85 21.38
C ALA A 436 -11.59 12.96 20.01
N THR A 437 -11.34 12.02 19.11
CA THR A 437 -11.92 11.98 17.76
C THR A 437 -13.41 11.64 17.83
N LEU A 438 -13.80 10.63 18.61
CA LEU A 438 -15.20 10.29 18.88
C LEU A 438 -15.94 11.45 19.55
N LYS A 439 -15.35 12.06 20.59
CA LYS A 439 -15.92 13.23 21.26
C LYS A 439 -16.20 14.37 20.28
N ARG A 440 -15.27 14.62 19.36
CA ARG A 440 -15.43 15.68 18.35
C ARG A 440 -16.45 15.32 17.27
N ALA A 441 -16.61 14.04 16.94
CA ALA A 441 -17.56 13.57 15.93
C ALA A 441 -19.00 13.63 16.43
N PHE A 442 -19.25 13.24 17.67
CA PHE A 442 -20.60 13.16 18.26
C PHE A 442 -21.01 14.39 19.06
N GLY A 443 -20.05 15.20 19.54
CA GLY A 443 -20.31 16.31 20.47
C GLY A 443 -20.45 15.88 21.93
N GLU A 444 -20.64 14.59 22.18
CA GLU A 444 -20.76 13.96 23.51
C GLU A 444 -19.47 13.26 23.94
N SER A 445 -19.26 13.13 25.25
CA SER A 445 -18.07 12.44 25.79
C SER A 445 -18.28 10.92 25.77
N PRO A 446 -17.40 10.13 25.10
CA PRO A 446 -17.52 8.67 25.12
C PRO A 446 -17.32 8.10 26.52
N GLN A 447 -18.04 7.02 26.84
CA GLN A 447 -17.72 6.17 27.98
C GLN A 447 -16.73 5.09 27.54
N VAL A 448 -15.74 4.79 28.38
CA VAL A 448 -14.68 3.82 28.04
C VAL A 448 -14.64 2.72 29.08
N PHE A 449 -14.82 1.48 28.62
CA PHE A 449 -14.80 0.29 29.45
C PHE A 449 -13.57 -0.57 29.12
N GLU A 450 -12.93 -1.11 30.16
CA GLU A 450 -11.81 -2.04 30.04
C GLU A 450 -12.30 -3.48 30.27
N ALA A 451 -12.17 -4.35 29.26
CA ALA A 451 -12.79 -5.69 29.25
C ALA A 451 -11.81 -6.84 29.47
N GLY A 452 -10.52 -6.57 29.72
CA GLY A 452 -9.49 -7.59 30.01
C GLY A 452 -9.06 -8.48 28.82
N TYR A 453 -9.86 -8.56 27.76
CA TYR A 453 -9.56 -9.34 26.55
C TYR A 453 -8.65 -8.57 25.58
N VAL A 454 -7.52 -9.17 25.17
CA VAL A 454 -6.55 -8.63 24.19
C VAL A 454 -6.15 -7.16 24.40
N GLN A 455 -6.04 -6.69 25.65
CA GLN A 455 -5.82 -5.27 25.99
C GLN A 455 -6.82 -4.32 25.30
N GLY A 456 -8.06 -4.80 25.10
CA GLY A 456 -9.14 -4.10 24.42
C GLY A 456 -9.82 -3.07 25.32
N LEU A 457 -10.00 -1.86 24.77
CA LEU A 457 -10.91 -0.87 25.31
C LEU A 457 -12.15 -0.77 24.42
N SER A 458 -13.32 -0.64 25.04
CA SER A 458 -14.59 -0.41 24.35
C SER A 458 -15.08 1.00 24.61
N PHE A 459 -15.12 1.81 23.55
CA PHE A 459 -15.65 3.17 23.56
C PHE A 459 -17.13 3.13 23.20
N VAL A 460 -17.95 3.74 24.04
CA VAL A 460 -19.41 3.75 23.89
C VAL A 460 -19.87 5.19 23.73
N VAL A 461 -20.63 5.44 22.66
CA VAL A 461 -21.31 6.72 22.45
C VAL A 461 -22.75 6.45 22.07
N ARG A 462 -23.67 7.03 22.85
CA ARG A 462 -25.10 7.02 22.58
C ARG A 462 -25.54 8.42 22.13
N LYS A 463 -26.57 8.49 21.29
CA LYS A 463 -26.95 9.73 20.61
C LYS A 463 -27.70 10.73 21.50
N ILE A 464 -28.46 10.27 22.49
CA ILE A 464 -29.32 11.15 23.32
C ILE A 464 -28.96 11.05 24.82
N HIS A 465 -28.67 9.86 25.32
CA HIS A 465 -28.41 9.61 26.74
C HIS A 465 -27.08 8.91 26.94
N PRO A 466 -26.32 9.19 28.01
CA PRO A 466 -25.17 8.36 28.38
C PRO A 466 -25.56 6.88 28.47
N ALA A 467 -24.60 6.00 28.20
CA ALA A 467 -24.79 4.58 28.44
C ALA A 467 -24.94 4.31 29.94
N PRO A 468 -25.82 3.38 30.33
CA PRO A 468 -25.92 2.97 31.72
C PRO A 468 -24.57 2.38 32.19
N PRO A 469 -24.27 2.43 33.50
CA PRO A 469 -23.16 1.68 34.06
C PRO A 469 -23.30 0.20 33.69
N VAL A 470 -22.22 -0.43 33.23
CA VAL A 470 -22.22 -1.86 32.94
C VAL A 470 -21.68 -2.60 34.15
N GLU A 471 -22.50 -3.47 34.73
CA GLU A 471 -22.14 -4.25 35.92
C GLU A 471 -20.91 -5.14 35.64
N GLY A 472 -19.97 -5.19 36.59
CA GLY A 472 -18.73 -5.98 36.44
C GLY A 472 -17.64 -5.36 35.55
N LEU A 473 -17.87 -4.18 34.95
CA LEU A 473 -16.88 -3.48 34.14
C LEU A 473 -16.41 -2.18 34.77
N THR A 474 -15.10 -1.92 34.64
CA THR A 474 -14.51 -0.68 35.14
C THR A 474 -14.60 0.40 34.07
N GLU A 475 -15.31 1.49 34.35
CA GLU A 475 -15.29 2.69 33.51
C GLU A 475 -14.01 3.50 33.78
N ILE A 476 -13.19 3.71 32.74
CA ILE A 476 -11.90 4.41 32.80
C ILE A 476 -11.88 5.70 31.98
N SER A 477 -13.05 6.24 31.62
CA SER A 477 -13.22 7.43 30.77
C SER A 477 -12.36 8.61 31.24
N SER A 478 -12.33 8.88 32.54
CA SER A 478 -11.55 9.98 33.14
C SER A 478 -10.03 9.80 32.98
N GLN A 479 -9.55 8.55 32.96
CA GLN A 479 -8.14 8.22 32.79
C GLN A 479 -7.69 8.38 31.33
N ILE A 480 -8.59 8.09 30.38
CA ILE A 480 -8.33 8.22 28.94
C ILE A 480 -8.50 9.69 28.46
N ALA A 481 -9.41 10.44 29.06
CA ALA A 481 -9.76 11.80 28.63
C ALA A 481 -8.68 12.89 28.86
N ASN A 482 -7.47 12.55 29.33
CA ASN A 482 -6.44 13.44 29.88
C ASN A 482 -6.26 14.82 29.18
N LYS A 483 -5.91 15.88 29.94
CA LYS A 483 -6.01 17.33 29.59
C LYS A 483 -5.24 17.82 28.34
N ASN A 484 -4.35 17.03 27.75
CA ASN A 484 -3.55 17.41 26.56
C ASN A 484 -4.14 16.90 25.23
N SER A 485 -5.22 16.11 25.26
CA SER A 485 -5.78 15.39 24.11
C SER A 485 -6.59 16.26 23.12
N GLY A 486 -6.62 17.58 23.33
CA GLY A 486 -7.46 18.51 22.56
C GLY A 486 -6.99 18.84 21.13
N ASN A 487 -5.73 18.58 20.76
CA ASN A 487 -5.16 19.19 19.55
C ASN A 487 -4.90 18.25 18.36
N LEU A 488 -4.84 16.93 18.56
CA LEU A 488 -4.37 15.99 17.54
C LEU A 488 -5.36 14.84 17.34
N ILE A 489 -6.46 15.15 16.64
CA ILE A 489 -7.49 14.19 16.20
C ILE A 489 -7.19 13.62 14.81
N ALA A 490 -7.71 12.43 14.50
CA ALA A 490 -7.65 11.88 13.15
C ALA A 490 -8.77 12.50 12.28
N THR A 491 -8.41 12.99 11.10
CA THR A 491 -9.33 13.59 10.12
C THR A 491 -9.00 13.08 8.72
N ASP A 492 -9.90 13.25 7.75
CA ASP A 492 -9.62 12.89 6.36
C ASP A 492 -8.37 13.57 5.78
N GLN A 493 -8.06 14.79 6.25
CA GLN A 493 -6.85 15.50 5.82
C GLN A 493 -5.58 15.01 6.52
N TRP A 494 -5.72 14.44 7.73
CA TRP A 494 -4.61 13.91 8.52
C TRP A 494 -5.09 12.61 9.20
N PRO A 495 -5.11 11.48 8.48
CA PRO A 495 -5.73 10.22 8.93
C PRO A 495 -4.80 9.37 9.82
N PHE A 496 -3.85 9.98 10.54
CA PHE A 496 -2.76 9.25 11.19
C PHE A 496 -3.09 8.87 12.64
N LEU A 497 -3.91 7.85 12.84
CA LEU A 497 -4.31 7.38 14.18
C LEU A 497 -3.11 6.93 15.02
N TYR A 498 -2.14 6.25 14.41
CA TYR A 498 -0.99 5.64 15.09
C TYR A 498 0.23 6.56 15.27
N LEU A 499 0.20 7.79 14.76
CA LEU A 499 1.35 8.69 14.78
C LEU A 499 1.28 9.68 15.95
N ALA A 500 2.17 9.60 16.93
CA ALA A 500 2.03 10.38 18.17
C ALA A 500 1.97 11.90 17.93
N ASN A 501 2.80 12.43 17.02
CA ASN A 501 2.91 13.86 16.72
C ASN A 501 3.04 14.10 15.21
N ARG A 502 2.75 15.32 14.71
CA ARG A 502 2.95 15.71 13.31
C ARG A 502 4.42 15.81 12.91
N ARG A 503 5.12 14.70 12.90
CA ARG A 503 6.56 14.56 12.59
C ARG A 503 6.80 13.24 11.87
N ILE A 504 7.83 13.19 11.05
CA ILE A 504 8.29 11.94 10.45
C ILE A 504 9.02 11.14 11.54
N PRO A 505 8.65 9.87 11.79
CA PRO A 505 9.33 9.01 12.77
C PRO A 505 10.83 8.93 12.51
N MET A 506 11.64 8.96 13.58
CA MET A 506 13.10 8.94 13.45
C MET A 506 13.62 7.66 12.80
N SER A 507 12.94 6.53 13.01
CA SER A 507 13.28 5.25 12.38
C SER A 507 13.17 5.30 10.85
N ILE A 508 12.15 5.98 10.32
CA ILE A 508 11.99 6.22 8.88
C ILE A 508 13.08 7.16 8.38
N LEU A 509 13.29 8.28 9.10
CA LEU A 509 14.25 9.31 8.70
C LEU A 509 15.67 8.75 8.58
N TRP A 510 16.14 7.96 9.56
CA TRP A 510 17.48 7.37 9.51
C TRP A 510 17.67 6.45 8.31
N ILE A 511 16.70 5.57 8.02
CA ILE A 511 16.81 4.65 6.88
C ILE A 511 16.78 5.43 5.58
N VAL A 512 15.84 6.36 5.42
CA VAL A 512 15.70 7.19 4.21
C VAL A 512 16.99 7.96 3.94
N VAL A 513 17.55 8.63 4.95
CA VAL A 513 18.79 9.41 4.78
C VAL A 513 19.96 8.50 4.38
N LEU A 514 20.16 7.38 5.09
CA LEU A 514 21.25 6.44 4.76
C LEU A 514 21.07 5.80 3.38
N PHE A 515 19.84 5.45 3.02
CA PHE A 515 19.50 4.93 1.70
C PHE A 515 19.80 5.98 0.62
N LEU A 516 19.36 7.22 0.78
CA LEU A 516 19.61 8.30 -0.18
C LEU A 516 21.11 8.62 -0.29
N MET A 517 21.87 8.58 0.81
CA MET A 517 23.32 8.71 0.77
C MET A 517 23.98 7.59 -0.03
N GLY A 518 23.57 6.34 0.19
CA GLY A 518 24.04 5.18 -0.57
C GLY A 518 23.66 5.27 -2.07
N ALA A 519 22.42 5.66 -2.36
CA ALA A 519 21.92 5.88 -3.70
C ALA A 519 22.71 6.98 -4.43
N PHE A 520 22.94 8.12 -3.77
CA PHE A 520 23.74 9.22 -4.29
C PHE A 520 25.19 8.80 -4.55
N TYR A 521 25.80 8.05 -3.62
CA TYR A 521 27.14 7.51 -3.79
C TYR A 521 27.23 6.59 -5.02
N LEU A 522 26.27 5.67 -5.19
CA LEU A 522 26.21 4.77 -6.33
C LEU A 522 26.03 5.52 -7.66
N VAL A 523 25.11 6.51 -7.71
CA VAL A 523 24.91 7.36 -8.89
C VAL A 523 26.20 8.11 -9.25
N ARG A 524 26.86 8.72 -8.28
CA ARG A 524 28.12 9.46 -8.50
C ARG A 524 29.24 8.55 -9.01
N LYS A 525 29.30 7.30 -8.55
CA LYS A 525 30.30 6.31 -8.97
C LYS A 525 30.04 5.79 -10.39
N THR A 526 28.78 5.74 -10.81
CA THR A 526 28.36 5.10 -12.07
C THR A 526 28.13 6.08 -13.20
N VAL A 527 27.76 7.33 -12.90
CA VAL A 527 27.37 8.35 -13.89
C VAL A 527 28.08 9.67 -13.60
N THR A 528 28.54 10.34 -14.65
CA THR A 528 29.17 11.66 -14.50
C THR A 528 28.13 12.74 -14.17
N LEU A 529 28.33 13.45 -13.05
CA LEU A 529 27.44 14.52 -12.57
C LEU A 529 27.08 15.58 -13.64
N PRO A 530 27.99 16.03 -14.52
CA PRO A 530 27.65 17.00 -15.57
C PRO A 530 26.61 16.50 -16.57
N ARG A 531 26.54 15.19 -16.84
CA ARG A 531 25.52 14.61 -17.73
C ARG A 531 24.14 14.61 -17.07
N LEU A 532 24.07 14.39 -15.76
CA LEU A 532 22.82 14.40 -14.99
C LEU A 532 22.33 15.81 -14.66
N ALA A 533 23.24 16.80 -14.60
CA ALA A 533 22.91 18.20 -14.33
C ALA A 533 22.47 18.99 -15.58
N SER A 534 22.26 18.32 -16.72
CA SER A 534 21.72 18.97 -17.91
C SER A 534 20.29 19.47 -17.66
N ARG A 535 19.88 20.56 -18.34
CA ARG A 535 18.51 21.08 -18.22
C ARG A 535 17.45 20.02 -18.57
N GLU A 536 17.70 19.21 -19.60
CA GLU A 536 16.82 18.11 -19.99
C GLU A 536 16.68 17.07 -18.87
N SER A 537 17.80 16.63 -18.30
CA SER A 537 17.81 15.66 -17.19
C SER A 537 17.12 16.20 -15.95
N LEU A 538 17.38 17.45 -15.55
CA LEU A 538 16.73 18.08 -14.39
C LEU A 538 15.22 18.21 -14.62
N HIS A 539 14.79 18.61 -15.81
CA HIS A 539 13.37 18.67 -16.17
C HIS A 539 12.68 17.30 -16.02
N LEU A 540 13.27 16.24 -16.57
CA LEU A 540 12.73 14.87 -16.48
C LEU A 540 12.76 14.34 -15.04
N PHE A 541 13.81 14.64 -14.28
CA PHE A 541 13.93 14.31 -12.86
C PHE A 541 12.77 14.91 -12.05
N PHE A 542 12.53 16.22 -12.17
CA PHE A 542 11.42 16.84 -11.44
C PHE A 542 10.04 16.37 -11.93
N LEU A 543 9.88 16.01 -13.22
CA LEU A 543 8.64 15.37 -13.68
C LEU A 543 8.37 14.04 -12.96
N GLY A 544 9.41 13.23 -12.75
CA GLY A 544 9.27 11.94 -12.07
C GLY A 544 8.97 12.10 -10.58
N ALA A 545 9.64 13.07 -9.93
CA ALA A 545 9.35 13.43 -8.55
C ALA A 545 7.91 13.92 -8.38
N GLY A 546 7.42 14.76 -9.30
CA GLY A 546 6.06 15.27 -9.29
C GLY A 546 5.04 14.17 -9.56
N PHE A 547 5.32 13.28 -10.52
CA PHE A 547 4.43 12.17 -10.86
C PHE A 547 4.18 11.24 -9.67
N LEU A 548 5.24 10.86 -8.92
CA LEU A 548 5.05 9.97 -7.77
C LEU A 548 4.24 10.64 -6.65
N LEU A 549 4.39 11.96 -6.45
CA LEU A 549 3.55 12.71 -5.50
C LEU A 549 2.08 12.75 -5.93
N LEU A 550 1.79 12.88 -7.23
CA LEU A 550 0.42 12.80 -7.75
C LEU A 550 -0.15 11.39 -7.57
N GLU A 551 0.66 10.36 -7.76
CA GLU A 551 0.27 8.98 -7.55
C GLU A 551 -0.16 8.73 -6.12
N THR A 552 0.69 9.05 -5.14
CA THR A 552 0.30 8.90 -3.73
C THR A 552 -0.98 9.68 -3.42
N LYS A 553 -1.02 10.96 -3.80
CA LYS A 553 -2.19 11.81 -3.53
C LYS A 553 -3.46 11.19 -4.13
N GLY A 554 -3.39 10.74 -5.39
CA GLY A 554 -4.50 10.09 -6.08
C GLY A 554 -4.95 8.79 -5.42
N VAL A 555 -4.01 7.94 -4.97
CA VAL A 555 -4.32 6.70 -4.24
C VAL A 555 -5.06 7.00 -2.94
N MET A 556 -4.59 7.98 -2.15
CA MET A 556 -5.25 8.38 -0.89
C MET A 556 -6.68 8.90 -1.13
N GLU A 557 -6.86 9.75 -2.14
CA GLU A 557 -8.16 10.37 -2.45
C GLU A 557 -9.17 9.37 -3.04
N LEU A 558 -8.72 8.45 -3.89
CA LEU A 558 -9.57 7.39 -4.42
C LEU A 558 -9.95 6.38 -3.33
N SER A 559 -9.04 6.07 -2.41
CA SER A 559 -9.33 5.23 -1.25
C SER A 559 -10.40 5.87 -0.35
N LEU A 560 -10.34 7.19 -0.16
CA LEU A 560 -11.38 7.95 0.55
C LEU A 560 -12.77 7.87 -0.11
N LEU A 561 -12.81 7.89 -1.45
CA LEU A 561 -14.06 7.91 -2.21
C LEU A 561 -14.70 6.53 -2.38
N PHE A 562 -13.89 5.50 -2.64
CA PHE A 562 -14.35 4.16 -3.01
C PHE A 562 -14.04 3.08 -1.98
N GLY A 563 -13.32 3.40 -0.91
CA GLY A 563 -12.82 2.46 0.08
C GLY A 563 -11.40 1.98 -0.22
N SER A 564 -10.68 1.56 0.82
CA SER A 564 -9.27 1.16 0.73
C SER A 564 -9.09 -0.29 0.29
N THR A 565 -9.85 -0.74 -0.71
CA THR A 565 -9.81 -2.13 -1.17
C THR A 565 -8.62 -2.42 -2.08
N TRP A 566 -8.17 -3.66 -2.13
CA TRP A 566 -7.10 -4.09 -3.04
C TRP A 566 -7.48 -3.83 -4.52
N THR A 567 -8.77 -3.98 -4.87
CA THR A 567 -9.27 -3.72 -6.24
C THR A 567 -9.20 -2.24 -6.59
N VAL A 568 -9.63 -1.35 -5.69
CA VAL A 568 -9.55 0.10 -5.91
C VAL A 568 -8.10 0.50 -6.17
N ASN A 569 -7.16 0.03 -5.34
CA ASN A 569 -5.73 0.31 -5.51
C ASN A 569 -5.16 -0.19 -6.84
N ALA A 570 -5.51 -1.41 -7.26
CA ALA A 570 -5.08 -1.94 -8.55
C ALA A 570 -5.63 -1.11 -9.73
N VAL A 571 -6.90 -0.68 -9.63
CA VAL A 571 -7.53 0.21 -10.63
C VAL A 571 -6.85 1.57 -10.65
N VAL A 572 -6.40 2.12 -9.51
CA VAL A 572 -5.66 3.38 -9.48
C VAL A 572 -4.37 3.27 -10.27
N ILE A 573 -3.51 2.29 -9.95
CA ILE A 573 -2.23 2.09 -10.65
C ILE A 573 -2.47 1.87 -12.15
N ALA A 574 -3.44 1.03 -12.50
CA ALA A 574 -3.81 0.78 -13.89
C ALA A 574 -4.31 2.04 -14.61
N SER A 575 -5.07 2.90 -13.92
CA SER A 575 -5.57 4.17 -14.46
C SER A 575 -4.44 5.17 -14.67
N PHE A 576 -3.46 5.23 -13.75
CA PHE A 576 -2.30 6.11 -13.90
C PHE A 576 -1.43 5.72 -15.11
N LEU A 577 -1.13 4.43 -15.23
CA LEU A 577 -0.42 3.90 -16.40
C LEU A 577 -1.23 4.08 -17.69
N GLY A 578 -2.55 3.89 -17.63
CA GLY A 578 -3.48 4.10 -18.73
C GLY A 578 -3.53 5.56 -19.19
N MET A 579 -3.56 6.52 -18.26
CA MET A 579 -3.51 7.96 -18.56
C MET A 579 -2.16 8.34 -19.17
N GLY A 580 -1.05 7.77 -18.67
CA GLY A 580 0.27 7.94 -19.28
C GLY A 580 0.32 7.38 -20.71
N LEU A 581 -0.29 6.22 -20.96
CA LEU A 581 -0.37 5.61 -22.28
C LEU A 581 -1.22 6.44 -23.24
N LEU A 582 -2.37 6.94 -22.78
CA LEU A 582 -3.24 7.83 -23.54
C LEU A 582 -2.52 9.14 -23.89
N ALA A 583 -1.83 9.75 -22.93
CA ALA A 583 -1.04 10.95 -23.15
C ALA A 583 0.08 10.71 -24.17
N ASN A 584 0.79 9.58 -24.07
CA ASN A 584 1.83 9.21 -25.02
C ASN A 584 1.29 8.99 -26.44
N ALA A 585 0.14 8.31 -26.57
CA ALA A 585 -0.53 8.11 -27.84
C ALA A 585 -0.98 9.44 -28.44
N LEU A 586 -1.59 10.32 -27.65
CA LEU A 586 -2.05 11.63 -28.11
C LEU A 586 -0.90 12.50 -28.60
N VAL A 587 0.20 12.61 -27.83
CA VAL A 587 1.39 13.38 -28.23
C VAL A 587 2.06 12.83 -29.49
N LYS A 588 1.96 11.51 -29.73
CA LYS A 588 2.47 10.88 -30.94
C LYS A 588 1.71 11.35 -32.19
N PHE A 589 0.39 11.48 -32.10
CA PHE A 589 -0.46 11.88 -33.24
C PHE A 589 -0.63 13.41 -33.35
N HIS A 590 -0.79 14.10 -32.22
CA HIS A 590 -1.07 15.53 -32.11
C HIS A 590 -0.14 16.16 -31.06
N PRO A 591 0.99 16.78 -31.45
CA PRO A 591 1.90 17.39 -30.50
C PRO A 591 1.24 18.60 -29.82
N PHE A 592 0.87 18.44 -28.55
CA PHE A 592 0.22 19.48 -27.75
C PHE A 592 1.24 20.50 -27.21
N PRO A 593 0.93 21.81 -27.15
CA PRO A 593 1.84 22.82 -26.61
C PRO A 593 2.15 22.62 -25.12
N ARG A 594 3.45 22.54 -24.78
CA ARG A 594 3.91 22.32 -23.39
C ARG A 594 3.44 23.40 -22.42
N SER A 595 3.42 24.67 -22.84
CA SER A 595 2.98 25.80 -22.01
C SER A 595 1.53 25.67 -21.57
N ILE A 596 0.65 25.26 -22.50
CA ILE A 596 -0.77 25.03 -22.20
C ILE A 596 -0.92 23.83 -21.27
N ALA A 597 -0.18 22.74 -21.52
CA ALA A 597 -0.23 21.56 -20.66
C ALA A 597 0.19 21.88 -19.21
N TYR A 598 1.25 22.69 -19.03
CA TYR A 598 1.64 23.18 -17.71
C TYR A 598 0.59 24.09 -17.08
N ALA A 599 0.02 25.03 -17.84
CA ALA A 599 -1.01 25.95 -17.33
C ALA A 599 -2.23 25.17 -16.82
N VAL A 600 -2.70 24.18 -17.59
CA VAL A 600 -3.81 23.31 -17.18
C VAL A 600 -3.42 22.45 -15.99
N LEU A 601 -2.23 21.86 -15.97
CA LEU A 601 -1.75 21.08 -14.84
C LEU A 601 -1.74 21.92 -13.56
N PHE A 602 -1.15 23.12 -13.57
CA PHE A 602 -1.13 23.98 -12.39
C PHE A 602 -2.54 24.39 -11.94
N LEU A 603 -3.44 24.70 -12.87
CA LEU A 603 -4.82 25.01 -12.55
C LEU A 603 -5.51 23.82 -11.85
N LEU A 604 -5.32 22.60 -12.36
CA LEU A 604 -5.86 21.38 -11.76
C LEU A 604 -5.24 21.11 -10.37
N LEU A 605 -3.93 21.29 -10.22
CA LEU A 605 -3.26 21.10 -8.93
C LEU A 605 -3.72 22.12 -7.89
N LEU A 606 -3.84 23.40 -8.27
CA LEU A 606 -4.36 24.45 -7.39
C LEU A 606 -5.82 24.17 -7.02
N PHE A 607 -6.64 23.76 -7.99
CA PHE A 607 -8.03 23.38 -7.74
C PHE A 607 -8.12 22.21 -6.73
N SER A 608 -7.28 21.19 -6.90
CA SER A 608 -7.22 20.03 -6.00
C SER A 608 -6.69 20.34 -4.60
N VAL A 609 -6.05 21.50 -4.41
CA VAL A 609 -5.61 21.99 -3.10
C VAL A 609 -6.73 22.76 -2.40
N LEU A 610 -7.56 23.48 -3.18
CA LEU A 610 -8.61 24.35 -2.66
C LEU A 610 -9.94 23.61 -2.42
N LEU A 611 -10.22 22.54 -3.16
CA LEU A 611 -11.51 21.86 -3.11
C LEU A 611 -11.46 20.60 -2.22
N PRO A 612 -12.19 20.56 -1.09
CA PRO A 612 -12.22 19.37 -0.24
C PRO A 612 -13.04 18.25 -0.89
N TYR A 613 -12.43 17.06 -1.01
CA TYR A 613 -13.03 15.86 -1.63
C TYR A 613 -14.32 15.38 -0.94
N SER A 614 -14.55 15.80 0.30
CA SER A 614 -15.81 15.54 1.02
C SER A 614 -17.03 16.06 0.26
N LEU A 615 -16.89 17.10 -0.57
CA LEU A 615 -17.97 17.65 -1.40
C LEU A 615 -18.42 16.68 -2.50
N LEU A 616 -17.55 15.77 -2.95
CA LEU A 616 -17.87 14.76 -3.96
C LEU A 616 -18.64 13.57 -3.37
N GLY A 617 -18.68 13.44 -2.04
CA GLY A 617 -19.35 12.34 -1.35
C GLY A 617 -20.85 12.26 -1.65
N GLY A 618 -21.51 13.40 -1.88
CA GLY A 618 -22.93 13.50 -2.18
C GLY A 618 -23.33 13.19 -3.62
N LEU A 619 -22.37 12.96 -4.53
CA LEU A 619 -22.67 12.59 -5.92
C LEU A 619 -23.17 11.15 -6.02
N SER A 620 -24.06 10.89 -6.99
CA SER A 620 -24.48 9.53 -7.35
C SER A 620 -23.29 8.70 -7.83
N GLY A 621 -23.37 7.37 -7.72
CA GLY A 621 -22.27 6.46 -8.03
C GLY A 621 -21.56 6.74 -9.37
N PRO A 622 -22.26 6.82 -10.51
CA PRO A 622 -21.65 7.10 -11.81
C PRO A 622 -21.00 8.49 -11.89
N LEU A 623 -21.65 9.52 -11.35
CA LEU A 623 -21.08 10.87 -11.33
C LEU A 623 -19.86 10.95 -10.42
N LYS A 624 -19.85 10.23 -9.31
CA LYS A 624 -18.72 10.14 -8.39
C LYS A 624 -17.51 9.48 -9.04
N VAL A 625 -17.71 8.38 -9.77
CA VAL A 625 -16.65 7.74 -10.57
C VAL A 625 -16.11 8.68 -11.63
N LEU A 626 -16.99 9.36 -12.38
CA LEU A 626 -16.57 10.31 -13.40
C LEU A 626 -15.79 11.48 -12.80
N ALA A 627 -16.30 12.09 -11.71
CA ALA A 627 -15.64 13.18 -11.03
C ALA A 627 -14.27 12.76 -10.47
N ALA A 628 -14.16 11.57 -9.88
CA ALA A 628 -12.90 11.04 -9.38
C ALA A 628 -11.89 10.78 -10.52
N ALA A 629 -12.34 10.18 -11.62
CA ALA A 629 -11.52 9.97 -12.82
C ALA A 629 -11.04 11.29 -13.43
N VAL A 630 -11.87 12.34 -13.41
CA VAL A 630 -11.50 13.68 -13.88
C VAL A 630 -10.50 14.33 -12.93
N ILE A 631 -10.77 14.35 -11.63
CA ILE A 631 -9.98 15.09 -10.66
C ILE A 631 -8.61 14.45 -10.44
N VAL A 632 -8.54 13.12 -10.38
CA VAL A 632 -7.28 12.39 -10.19
C VAL A 632 -6.62 12.09 -11.52
N GLY A 633 -7.39 11.71 -12.54
CA GLY A 633 -6.84 11.29 -13.84
C GLY A 633 -6.37 12.44 -14.73
N LEU A 634 -7.01 13.62 -14.71
CA LEU A 634 -6.58 14.74 -15.57
C LEU A 634 -5.19 15.28 -15.19
N PRO A 635 -4.84 15.54 -13.91
CA PRO A 635 -3.48 15.95 -13.56
C PRO A 635 -2.42 14.96 -14.06
N VAL A 636 -2.70 13.66 -13.94
CA VAL A 636 -1.81 12.58 -14.40
C VAL A 636 -1.69 12.59 -15.91
N PHE A 637 -2.80 12.75 -16.62
CA PHE A 637 -2.83 12.85 -18.07
C PHE A 637 -2.03 14.06 -18.58
N PHE A 638 -2.22 15.25 -18.00
CA PHE A 638 -1.47 16.45 -18.38
C PHE A 638 0.02 16.36 -18.00
N SER A 639 0.36 15.80 -16.84
CA SER A 639 1.74 15.45 -16.49
C SER A 639 2.35 14.49 -17.51
N GLY A 640 1.61 13.44 -17.90
CA GLY A 640 1.99 12.49 -18.93
C GLY A 640 2.22 13.15 -20.28
N MET A 641 1.40 14.12 -20.68
CA MET A 641 1.58 14.86 -21.92
C MET A 641 2.85 15.71 -21.92
N ILE A 642 3.14 16.39 -20.80
CA ILE A 642 4.38 17.15 -20.63
C ILE A 642 5.58 16.20 -20.74
N PHE A 643 5.54 15.07 -20.04
CA PHE A 643 6.57 14.04 -20.10
C PHE A 643 6.76 13.52 -21.53
N SER A 644 5.70 12.99 -22.16
CA SER A 644 5.78 12.43 -23.52
C SER A 644 6.27 13.46 -24.53
N ARG A 645 5.83 14.73 -24.44
CA ARG A 645 6.31 15.77 -25.37
C ARG A 645 7.79 16.06 -25.20
N SER A 646 8.29 16.10 -23.97
CA SER A 646 9.72 16.27 -23.70
C SER A 646 10.52 15.01 -24.03
N PHE A 647 9.96 13.83 -23.77
CA PHE A 647 10.57 12.53 -24.04
C PHE A 647 10.68 12.21 -25.53
N ARG A 648 9.83 12.80 -26.38
CA ARG A 648 9.91 12.66 -27.84
C ARG A 648 11.28 13.07 -28.40
N ASP A 649 11.87 14.12 -27.83
CA ASP A 649 13.04 14.79 -28.38
C ASP A 649 14.35 14.41 -27.65
N VAL A 650 14.30 13.44 -26.72
CA VAL A 650 15.48 13.03 -25.93
C VAL A 650 16.48 12.28 -26.80
N THR A 651 17.76 12.57 -26.56
CA THR A 651 18.87 11.92 -27.27
C THR A 651 19.06 10.46 -26.85
N SER A 652 18.83 10.17 -25.57
CA SER A 652 18.95 8.83 -24.98
C SER A 652 17.67 8.46 -24.23
N PRO A 653 16.76 7.67 -24.83
CA PRO A 653 15.49 7.30 -24.21
C PRO A 653 15.67 6.55 -22.89
N ALA A 654 16.62 5.60 -22.84
CA ALA A 654 16.91 4.83 -21.65
C ALA A 654 17.40 5.72 -20.49
N GLN A 655 18.33 6.62 -20.76
CA GLN A 655 18.81 7.57 -19.75
C GLN A 655 17.73 8.54 -19.31
N GLY A 656 16.94 9.09 -20.25
CA GLY A 656 15.85 10.02 -19.94
C GLY A 656 14.81 9.41 -18.99
N LEU A 657 14.39 8.17 -19.26
CA LEU A 657 13.44 7.46 -18.40
C LEU A 657 14.07 7.05 -17.06
N GLY A 658 15.34 6.63 -17.08
CA GLY A 658 16.05 6.30 -15.85
C GLY A 658 16.22 7.50 -14.91
N VAL A 659 16.54 8.68 -15.45
CA VAL A 659 16.61 9.94 -14.67
C VAL A 659 15.23 10.35 -14.13
N ASN A 660 14.17 10.13 -14.92
CA ASN A 660 12.80 10.34 -14.45
C ASN A 660 12.49 9.45 -13.23
N LEU A 661 12.87 8.16 -13.25
CA LEU A 661 12.71 7.26 -12.11
C LEU A 661 13.58 7.64 -10.89
N LEU A 662 14.80 8.16 -11.09
CA LEU A 662 15.58 8.74 -9.99
C LEU A 662 14.87 9.94 -9.35
N GLY A 663 14.13 10.71 -10.16
CA GLY A 663 13.22 11.74 -9.68
C GLY A 663 12.11 11.17 -8.82
N ALA A 664 11.46 10.10 -9.28
CA ALA A 664 10.42 9.40 -8.53
C ALA A 664 10.93 8.97 -7.14
N VAL A 665 12.16 8.45 -7.00
CA VAL A 665 12.78 8.14 -5.69
C VAL A 665 12.73 9.33 -4.71
N VAL A 666 13.00 10.55 -5.19
CA VAL A 666 12.90 11.76 -4.37
C VAL A 666 11.43 12.11 -4.10
N GLY A 667 10.54 12.01 -5.08
CA GLY A 667 9.10 12.20 -4.90
C GLY A 667 8.51 11.30 -3.81
N GLY A 668 8.86 10.01 -3.82
CA GLY A 668 8.40 9.02 -2.84
C GLY A 668 9.01 9.25 -1.47
N THR A 669 10.22 9.81 -1.41
CA THR A 669 10.77 10.27 -0.14
C THR A 669 10.02 11.49 0.41
N LEU A 670 9.74 12.49 -0.45
CA LEU A 670 9.02 13.72 -0.09
C LEU A 670 7.58 13.45 0.36
N GLU A 671 7.00 12.34 -0.09
CA GLU A 671 5.70 11.85 0.33
C GLU A 671 5.53 11.78 1.85
N ASN A 672 6.59 11.43 2.59
CA ASN A 672 6.60 11.39 4.05
C ASN A 672 6.20 12.74 4.70
N GLY A 673 6.25 13.85 3.95
CA GLY A 673 5.73 15.16 4.35
C GLY A 673 4.25 15.15 4.74
N VAL A 674 3.45 14.20 4.22
CA VAL A 674 2.03 14.04 4.60
C VAL A 674 1.85 13.78 6.10
N MET A 675 2.82 13.15 6.78
CA MET A 675 2.77 12.92 8.22
C MET A 675 2.82 14.23 9.02
N ILE A 676 3.42 15.27 8.43
CA ILE A 676 3.55 16.60 9.03
C ILE A 676 2.32 17.45 8.68
N GLY A 677 2.01 17.58 7.39
CA GLY A 677 1.04 18.56 6.89
C GLY A 677 -0.29 17.98 6.40
N GLY A 678 -0.48 16.66 6.45
CA GLY A 678 -1.64 16.00 5.86
C GLY A 678 -1.63 16.03 4.33
N THR A 679 -2.75 15.66 3.71
CA THR A 679 -2.90 15.61 2.24
C THR A 679 -2.61 16.95 1.54
N LEU A 680 -2.82 18.07 2.25
CA LEU A 680 -2.49 19.42 1.77
C LEU A 680 -1.00 19.57 1.43
N SER A 681 -0.10 19.02 2.27
CA SER A 681 1.34 19.10 2.02
C SER A 681 1.76 18.39 0.74
N LEU A 682 1.13 17.26 0.38
CA LEU A 682 1.39 16.57 -0.88
C LEU A 682 1.00 17.44 -2.08
N GLY A 683 -0.16 18.10 -2.02
CA GLY A 683 -0.60 19.03 -3.06
C GLY A 683 0.38 20.20 -3.26
N ILE A 684 0.85 20.82 -2.17
CA ILE A 684 1.82 21.91 -2.22
C ILE A 684 3.16 21.42 -2.78
N LEU A 685 3.67 20.29 -2.30
CA LEU A 685 4.92 19.70 -2.79
C LEU A 685 4.83 19.38 -4.28
N ALA A 686 3.72 18.81 -4.76
CA ALA A 686 3.51 18.55 -6.18
C ALA A 686 3.59 19.85 -7.00
N VAL A 687 2.89 20.92 -6.60
CA VAL A 687 2.95 22.22 -7.28
C VAL A 687 4.39 22.75 -7.35
N LEU A 688 5.12 22.72 -6.23
CA LEU A 688 6.51 23.20 -6.18
C LEU A 688 7.43 22.38 -7.09
N VAL A 689 7.32 21.06 -7.06
CA VAL A 689 8.14 20.15 -7.87
C VAL A 689 7.85 20.32 -9.38
N TYR A 690 6.59 20.45 -9.78
CA TYR A 690 6.26 20.77 -11.17
C TYR A 690 6.72 22.17 -11.60
N ALA A 691 6.73 23.15 -10.68
CA ALA A 691 7.29 24.47 -10.95
C ALA A 691 8.80 24.40 -11.23
N PHE A 692 9.56 23.62 -10.45
CA PHE A 692 10.97 23.35 -10.76
C PHE A 692 11.12 22.68 -12.13
N SER A 693 10.30 21.68 -12.44
CA SER A 693 10.30 21.06 -13.77
C SER A 693 10.07 22.08 -14.90
N ALA A 694 9.13 23.02 -14.73
CA ALA A 694 8.82 24.06 -15.71
C ALA A 694 9.99 25.02 -15.94
N VAL A 695 10.75 25.36 -14.90
CA VAL A 695 11.96 26.22 -15.00
C VAL A 695 13.05 25.57 -15.85
N PHE A 696 13.21 24.25 -15.75
CA PHE A 696 14.24 23.50 -16.47
C PHE A 696 13.84 23.04 -17.87
N VAL A 697 12.62 23.35 -18.33
CA VAL A 697 12.16 22.99 -19.68
C VAL A 697 13.20 23.43 -20.72
N PRO A 698 13.67 22.50 -21.59
CA PRO A 698 14.60 22.85 -22.65
C PRO A 698 13.96 23.89 -23.57
N ARG A 699 14.60 25.06 -23.70
CA ARG A 699 14.21 26.06 -24.69
C ARG A 699 14.43 25.44 -26.06
N THR A 700 13.36 25.26 -26.82
CA THR A 700 13.47 24.92 -28.25
C THR A 700 14.39 25.95 -28.87
N LYS A 701 15.48 25.52 -29.50
CA LYS A 701 16.18 26.38 -30.46
C LYS A 701 15.10 26.82 -31.44
N ALA A 702 14.83 28.11 -31.51
CA ALA A 702 14.12 28.65 -32.64
C ALA A 702 14.89 28.14 -33.87
N LEU A 703 14.26 27.28 -34.67
CA LEU A 703 14.69 27.08 -36.02
C LEU A 703 14.64 28.48 -36.62
N GLY A 704 15.82 29.09 -36.79
CA GLY A 704 15.95 30.32 -37.53
C GLY A 704 15.35 30.06 -38.90
N LEU A 705 14.19 30.66 -39.12
CA LEU A 705 13.67 30.89 -40.46
C LEU A 705 14.63 31.82 -41.20
#